data_AF-S3HMV8-F1
#
_entry.id   AF-S3HMV8-F1
#
_cell.length_a   1.000
_cell.length_b   1.000
_cell.length_c   1.000
_cell.angle_alpha   90.00
_cell.angle_beta   90.00
_cell.angle_gamma   90.00
#
_symmetry.space_group_name_H-M   'P 1'
#
loop_
_entity.id
_entity.type
_entity.pdbx_description
1 polymer ?
#
loop_
_entity_poly.entity_id
_entity_poly.type
_entity_poly.pdbx_seq_one_letter_code
_entity_poly.pdbx_strand_id
1 'polypeptide(L)'
;MAITSETVASNINSPMTDGANPFDGFAPAVRPQSDLRRAITAAYRTPETVCVPALVEAAVLPEKVRQGATKTARGLIEALRAKHKGTGVEGLVHEYSLSSQEGVALMCLAEALLRIPDTATRDALIRDKIAEGDWKSHLGGGRSLFVNAATWGLVVTGKLTATVNDRNLSAALTRLIARCGEPVIRRGVDMAMRMMGEQFVTGENIDEALQRAKPLEQRGFRYSYDMLGEAATTGADADRYYKDYEAAIHAIGKASDRRGIYEGPGISIKLSALHPRYSRAQSARVVSELLPKVKTLALIAKSYDIGLNIDAEEADRLELSLDILETLCLDEDLSGWNGMGFVVQAYGKRCPVVLDFIIDLARRAGRRIMVRLVKGAYWDAEIKRAQLDGLEDFPVFTRKIYTDVSYVACAKKLLAAPDAVFPQFATHNAQTLAVIYHMAGSDFHVGKYEFQCLHGMGEPLYDEVVGRQNLNRPCRIYAPVGTHETLLAYLVRRLLENGANSSFVNRIADPYVSVEDLVADPVDIVARMQIPGMKHDKIALPGDLYGTRRNSAGIDVSNETSLEELTEALKGSATVLWKAAPTHEKGAAPTRDVVNPADGRDIVGVVREATIEEAGAAAAIALQAGASWAAVSPAERAARLERAADDMQAKMETLLGLIIREAGKSLLNAVAEVREAVDFLRYYAEQTRRTLGPSHAPLGPVVCISPWNFPLAIFTGQVAAALVAGNPVLAKPAEETPLIAAEAIRILHGAGIPTDVLQLVPGDGRVGAALVTAPEAAAVMFTGSTEVARIIQAELAKRLSKEGRPIPFIAETGGQNAMIVDSSALAEQVVGDVIASAFDSAGQRCSALRVLCLQEDIADRTLVMLKGALQELSIANTNRLSTDIGPVITAEAKDIIETHVEAMRGAGCNVERVNLSQATQMGTFVAPTIIEISKISQLKREVFGPVLHVIRWRRQDLGRLIDEINATGYGLTFGLHTRLDETIANVTTQVKAGNIYVNRNVIGAVVGVQPFGGRGLSGTGPKAGGPLYLGRLVSSPPIPPQHSSVYSDPSLLDFAKWLEQQGLSEDAEIARQLGGQSALGLQTELPGPVGERNLYALHPRGKILCAPSSRTGLIRQISAVLATGNSAVIECDDSLRSTFKGLPASVGSRIDWKETTTINEPMAGALIEGEDDRVLVMLSKIAAMPGPLLLTQSATPAQVRHDVDAYCLNWLLEEVSTSINTAAAGGNASLMSIG
;
A
#
# COMPACT_ATOMS: atom_id res chain seq x y z
N MET A 1 -69.34 -39.20 -11.39
CA MET A 1 -69.15 -39.38 -12.84
C MET A 1 -67.88 -38.65 -13.22
N ALA A 2 -66.94 -39.37 -13.85
CA ALA A 2 -65.62 -38.89 -14.24
C ALA A 2 -65.65 -38.14 -15.58
N ILE A 3 -64.65 -37.28 -15.84
CA ILE A 3 -63.68 -37.31 -16.96
C ILE A 3 -62.92 -35.96 -17.06
N THR A 4 -61.62 -36.04 -16.73
CA THR A 4 -60.35 -35.40 -17.21
C THR A 4 -60.22 -34.04 -17.95
N SER A 5 -59.10 -33.39 -17.59
CA SER A 5 -57.98 -32.79 -18.38
C SER A 5 -57.95 -31.29 -18.79
N GLU A 6 -56.94 -30.63 -18.19
CA GLU A 6 -55.85 -29.85 -18.80
C GLU A 6 -55.89 -28.31 -18.98
N THR A 7 -54.81 -27.71 -18.42
CA THR A 7 -54.02 -26.52 -18.80
C THR A 7 -54.67 -25.13 -18.93
N VAL A 8 -54.41 -24.28 -17.93
CA VAL A 8 -54.17 -22.84 -18.15
C VAL A 8 -52.96 -22.39 -17.33
N ALA A 9 -51.93 -21.92 -18.04
CA ALA A 9 -50.69 -21.38 -17.52
C ALA A 9 -50.93 -20.12 -16.66
N SER A 10 -50.27 -20.05 -15.51
CA SER A 10 -50.23 -18.85 -14.67
C SER A 10 -49.19 -17.86 -15.20
N ASN A 11 -49.68 -16.80 -15.83
CA ASN A 11 -48.96 -15.56 -16.09
C ASN A 11 -48.42 -14.98 -14.77
N ILE A 12 -47.11 -15.01 -14.58
CA ILE A 12 -46.42 -14.12 -13.65
C ILE A 12 -45.99 -12.90 -14.46
N ASN A 13 -46.81 -11.85 -14.39
CA ASN A 13 -46.47 -10.53 -14.90
C ASN A 13 -45.25 -9.99 -14.14
N SER A 14 -44.15 -9.84 -14.85
CA SER A 14 -42.99 -9.05 -14.44
C SER A 14 -43.39 -7.58 -14.35
N PRO A 15 -43.23 -6.89 -13.21
CA PRO A 15 -43.21 -5.44 -13.19
C PRO A 15 -41.79 -5.00 -13.56
N MET A 16 -41.50 -4.94 -14.87
CA MET A 16 -40.42 -4.08 -15.36
C MET A 16 -40.83 -2.64 -15.07
N THR A 17 -40.33 -2.09 -13.96
CA THR A 17 -40.32 -0.65 -13.70
C THR A 17 -39.28 -0.01 -14.64
N ASP A 18 -39.61 1.15 -15.20
CA ASP A 18 -38.87 1.88 -16.26
C ASP A 18 -37.35 1.59 -16.31
N GLY A 19 -36.98 0.73 -17.27
CA GLY A 19 -35.77 -0.09 -17.24
C GLY A 19 -34.49 0.59 -17.74
N ALA A 20 -33.87 1.42 -16.90
CA ALA A 20 -32.47 1.81 -17.07
C ALA A 20 -31.54 0.78 -16.38
N ASN A 21 -30.40 0.47 -16.99
CA ASN A 21 -29.44 -0.44 -16.39
C ASN A 21 -28.75 0.26 -15.19
N PRO A 22 -28.54 -0.40 -14.03
CA PRO A 22 -27.89 0.20 -12.88
C PRO A 22 -26.53 0.86 -13.17
N PHE A 23 -25.78 0.35 -14.15
CA PHE A 23 -24.46 0.86 -14.53
C PHE A 23 -24.47 1.86 -15.69
N ASP A 24 -25.63 2.33 -16.12
CA ASP A 24 -25.71 3.41 -17.12
C ASP A 24 -25.01 4.66 -16.61
N GLY A 25 -23.97 5.12 -17.32
CA GLY A 25 -23.14 6.24 -16.90
C GLY A 25 -22.09 5.89 -15.84
N PHE A 26 -21.67 4.63 -15.73
CA PHE A 26 -20.65 4.18 -14.78
C PHE A 26 -19.35 5.02 -14.82
N ALA A 27 -18.73 5.13 -16.00
CA ALA A 27 -17.46 5.83 -16.18
C ALA A 27 -17.35 6.55 -17.55
N PRO A 28 -18.31 7.42 -17.92
CA PRO A 28 -18.28 8.05 -19.24
C PRO A 28 -16.96 8.78 -19.48
N ALA A 29 -16.39 8.60 -20.68
CA ALA A 29 -15.24 9.37 -21.11
C ALA A 29 -15.60 10.86 -21.17
N VAL A 30 -14.61 11.73 -20.92
CA VAL A 30 -14.79 13.20 -21.00
C VAL A 30 -15.28 13.62 -22.39
N ARG A 31 -14.81 12.92 -23.42
CA ARG A 31 -15.20 13.09 -24.82
C ARG A 31 -15.07 11.76 -25.59
N PRO A 32 -15.71 11.62 -26.76
CA PRO A 32 -15.44 10.50 -27.66
C PRO A 32 -13.93 10.39 -27.99
N GLN A 33 -13.36 9.19 -27.86
CA GLN A 33 -11.93 8.98 -28.12
C GLN A 33 -11.66 8.95 -29.63
N SER A 34 -10.88 9.93 -30.12
CA SER A 34 -10.38 9.96 -31.50
C SER A 34 -9.37 8.85 -31.76
N ASP A 35 -9.05 8.57 -33.03
CA ASP A 35 -8.08 7.53 -33.40
C ASP A 35 -6.70 7.78 -32.76
N LEU A 36 -6.24 9.04 -32.69
CA LEU A 36 -4.99 9.40 -32.02
C LEU A 36 -5.06 9.19 -30.50
N ARG A 37 -6.20 9.49 -29.87
CA ARG A 37 -6.42 9.20 -28.44
C ARG A 37 -6.44 7.69 -28.17
N ARG A 38 -7.12 6.90 -28.99
CA ARG A 38 -7.11 5.43 -28.89
C ARG A 38 -5.71 4.85 -29.07
N ALA A 39 -4.89 5.40 -29.96
CA ALA A 39 -3.50 5.00 -30.12
C ALA A 39 -2.65 5.29 -28.86
N ILE A 40 -2.92 6.40 -28.16
CA ILE A 40 -2.29 6.71 -26.86
C ILE A 40 -2.69 5.66 -25.82
N THR A 41 -3.99 5.39 -25.68
CA THR A 41 -4.50 4.39 -24.72
C THR A 41 -3.95 2.99 -25.01
N ALA A 42 -3.84 2.60 -26.29
CA ALA A 42 -3.26 1.31 -26.70
C ALA A 42 -1.75 1.19 -26.38
N ALA A 43 -1.03 2.31 -26.33
CA ALA A 43 0.39 2.36 -26.03
C ALA A 43 0.71 2.38 -24.52
N TYR A 44 -0.30 2.37 -23.65
CA TYR A 44 -0.14 2.60 -22.20
C TYR A 44 0.88 1.65 -21.59
N ARG A 45 0.68 0.35 -21.74
CA ARG A 45 1.48 -0.70 -21.10
C ARG A 45 2.01 -1.71 -22.11
N THR A 46 2.20 -1.28 -23.36
CA THR A 46 2.78 -2.12 -24.41
C THR A 46 4.11 -2.74 -23.95
N PRO A 47 4.38 -4.03 -24.24
CA PRO A 47 5.65 -4.64 -23.87
C PRO A 47 6.85 -3.87 -24.43
N GLU A 48 7.91 -3.75 -23.63
CA GLU A 48 9.11 -3.02 -24.04
C GLU A 48 9.76 -3.60 -25.30
N THR A 49 9.69 -4.92 -25.48
CA THR A 49 10.20 -5.64 -26.66
C THR A 49 9.44 -5.30 -27.94
N VAL A 50 8.26 -4.68 -27.84
CA VAL A 50 7.45 -4.22 -28.97
C VAL A 50 7.73 -2.76 -29.27
N CYS A 51 7.71 -1.88 -28.25
CA CYS A 51 7.84 -0.44 -28.49
C CYS A 51 9.30 0.02 -28.69
N VAL A 52 10.29 -0.61 -28.04
CA VAL A 52 11.69 -0.16 -28.14
C VAL A 52 12.29 -0.35 -29.54
N PRO A 53 12.08 -1.46 -30.28
CA PRO A 53 12.57 -1.57 -31.65
C PRO A 53 12.08 -0.45 -32.59
N ALA A 54 10.80 -0.09 -32.50
CA ALA A 54 10.23 1.02 -33.29
C ALA A 54 10.86 2.38 -32.89
N LEU A 55 11.16 2.58 -31.61
CA LEU A 55 11.88 3.76 -31.14
C LEU A 55 13.32 3.81 -31.64
N VAL A 56 14.02 2.67 -31.67
CA VAL A 56 15.38 2.57 -32.23
C VAL A 56 15.37 2.99 -33.70
N GLU A 57 14.45 2.44 -34.50
CA GLU A 57 14.29 2.81 -35.91
C GLU A 57 14.02 4.31 -36.08
N ALA A 58 13.09 4.85 -35.31
CA ALA A 58 12.77 6.28 -35.33
C ALA A 58 13.97 7.15 -34.94
N ALA A 59 14.79 6.71 -33.97
CA ALA A 59 15.95 7.42 -33.44
C ALA A 59 17.22 7.31 -34.30
N VAL A 60 17.25 6.48 -35.36
CA VAL A 60 18.43 6.37 -36.23
C VAL A 60 18.80 7.71 -36.86
N LEU A 61 20.10 8.05 -36.81
CA LEU A 61 20.66 9.28 -37.34
C LEU A 61 21.77 9.00 -38.37
N PRO A 62 21.96 9.89 -39.38
CA PRO A 62 23.07 9.77 -40.31
C PRO A 62 24.43 9.79 -39.61
N GLU A 63 25.40 9.03 -40.13
CA GLU A 63 26.73 8.90 -39.52
C GLU A 63 27.42 10.25 -39.24
N LYS A 64 27.31 11.19 -40.16
CA LYS A 64 27.86 12.55 -39.99
C LYS A 64 27.26 13.29 -38.79
N VAL A 65 25.97 13.11 -38.53
CA VAL A 65 25.27 13.71 -37.37
C VAL A 65 25.75 13.06 -36.08
N ARG A 66 25.90 11.72 -36.07
CA ARG A 66 26.41 10.97 -34.92
C ARG A 66 27.84 11.40 -34.54
N GLN A 67 28.75 11.41 -35.51
CA GLN A 67 30.14 11.84 -35.29
C GLN A 67 30.23 13.29 -34.80
N GLY A 68 29.41 14.18 -35.37
CA GLY A 68 29.29 15.57 -34.92
C GLY A 68 28.83 15.64 -33.47
N ALA A 69 27.76 14.91 -33.13
CA ALA A 69 27.21 14.84 -31.78
C ALA A 69 28.21 14.31 -30.76
N THR A 70 28.91 13.22 -31.05
CA THR A 70 29.95 12.67 -30.18
C THR A 70 31.07 13.68 -29.92
N LYS A 71 31.53 14.38 -30.96
CA LYS A 71 32.56 15.42 -30.82
C LYS A 71 32.09 16.59 -29.95
N THR A 72 30.87 17.07 -30.17
CA THR A 72 30.29 18.15 -29.35
C THR A 72 30.08 17.72 -27.91
N ALA A 73 29.48 16.54 -27.68
CA ALA A 73 29.25 16.00 -26.34
C ALA A 73 30.56 15.88 -25.55
N ARG A 74 31.62 15.36 -26.19
CA ARG A 74 32.96 15.29 -25.60
C ARG A 74 33.46 16.66 -25.16
N GLY A 75 33.43 17.66 -26.05
CA GLY A 75 33.88 19.01 -25.73
C GLY A 75 33.11 19.64 -24.57
N LEU A 76 31.79 19.42 -24.52
CA LEU A 76 30.95 19.88 -23.40
C LEU A 76 31.32 19.18 -22.08
N ILE A 77 31.54 17.86 -22.10
CA ILE A 77 31.92 17.09 -20.92
C ILE A 77 33.31 17.49 -20.40
N GLU A 78 34.27 17.68 -21.30
CA GLU A 78 35.62 18.13 -20.95
C GLU A 78 35.59 19.54 -20.34
N ALA A 79 34.81 20.46 -20.91
CA ALA A 79 34.62 21.80 -20.34
C ALA A 79 33.98 21.75 -18.95
N LEU A 80 32.94 20.94 -18.77
CA LEU A 80 32.28 20.71 -17.48
C LEU A 80 33.25 20.17 -16.42
N ARG A 81 34.04 19.14 -16.77
CA ARG A 81 35.05 18.57 -15.86
C ARG A 81 36.17 19.56 -15.54
N ALA A 82 36.56 20.42 -16.48
CA ALA A 82 37.60 21.43 -16.28
C ALA A 82 37.13 22.64 -15.44
N LYS A 83 35.85 23.02 -15.55
CA LYS A 83 35.25 24.14 -14.80
C LYS A 83 34.79 23.76 -13.40
N HIS A 84 34.82 22.48 -13.04
CA HIS A 84 34.43 22.01 -11.72
C HIS A 84 35.42 22.52 -10.65
N LYS A 85 35.19 23.74 -10.19
CA LYS A 85 35.75 24.30 -8.94
C LYS A 85 34.65 24.23 -7.91
N GLY A 86 34.96 23.68 -6.74
CA GLY A 86 34.07 23.56 -5.60
C GLY A 86 33.25 24.81 -5.34
N THR A 87 31.93 24.69 -5.34
CA THR A 87 31.04 25.77 -4.92
C THR A 87 30.15 25.30 -3.79
N GLY A 88 29.86 26.21 -2.87
CA GLY A 88 28.95 25.98 -1.77
C GLY A 88 29.54 25.09 -0.67
N VAL A 89 28.99 23.89 -0.52
CA VAL A 89 29.21 22.98 0.63
C VAL A 89 30.68 22.60 0.81
N GLU A 90 31.47 22.56 -0.27
CA GLU A 90 32.93 22.42 -0.18
C GLU A 90 33.61 23.54 0.63
N GLY A 91 33.06 24.77 0.61
CA GLY A 91 33.50 25.89 1.44
C GLY A 91 33.16 25.73 2.93
N LEU A 92 31.99 25.16 3.26
CA LEU A 92 31.59 24.83 4.63
C LEU A 92 32.49 23.73 5.22
N VAL A 93 32.81 22.72 4.41
CA VAL A 93 33.77 21.66 4.74
C VAL A 93 35.15 22.26 5.03
N HIS A 94 35.57 23.26 4.25
CA HIS A 94 36.86 23.92 4.41
C HIS A 94 36.92 24.88 5.62
N GLU A 95 35.85 25.62 5.91
CA GLU A 95 35.74 26.58 7.02
C GLU A 95 35.78 25.88 8.39
N TYR A 96 35.08 24.75 8.52
CA TYR A 96 35.00 23.98 9.77
C TYR A 96 35.95 22.78 9.81
N SER A 97 36.85 22.66 8.81
CA SER A 97 37.76 21.52 8.66
C SER A 97 37.05 20.16 8.77
N LEU A 98 35.84 20.09 8.21
CA LEU A 98 35.04 18.88 8.19
C LEU A 98 35.71 17.89 7.24
N SER A 99 35.68 16.60 7.58
CA SER A 99 35.92 15.60 6.55
C SER A 99 34.74 15.57 5.57
N SER A 100 34.99 15.11 4.35
CA SER A 100 33.96 14.79 3.36
C SER A 100 32.78 14.00 3.94
N GLN A 101 33.02 13.07 4.85
CA GLN A 101 31.97 12.27 5.50
C GLN A 101 31.23 13.05 6.61
N GLU A 102 31.91 13.99 7.27
CA GLU A 102 31.32 14.86 8.30
C GLU A 102 30.32 15.86 7.70
N GLY A 103 30.62 16.46 6.54
CA GLY A 103 29.70 17.38 5.87
C GLY A 103 28.42 16.71 5.35
N VAL A 104 28.52 15.48 4.87
CA VAL A 104 27.38 14.68 4.39
C VAL A 104 26.37 14.39 5.49
N ALA A 105 26.88 13.94 6.63
CA ALA A 105 26.05 13.66 7.79
C ALA A 105 25.40 14.93 8.36
N LEU A 106 26.11 16.07 8.31
CA LEU A 106 25.59 17.38 8.74
C LEU A 106 24.42 17.87 7.86
N MET A 107 24.48 17.67 6.54
CA MET A 107 23.42 18.10 5.63
C MET A 107 22.15 17.23 5.75
N CYS A 108 22.32 15.90 5.87
CA CYS A 108 21.21 14.98 6.17
C CYS A 108 20.47 15.39 7.45
N LEU A 109 21.24 15.77 8.47
CA LEU A 109 20.70 16.25 9.73
C LEU A 109 19.98 17.59 9.55
N ALA A 110 20.61 18.57 8.91
CA ALA A 110 20.04 19.91 8.69
C ALA A 110 18.66 19.86 8.02
N GLU A 111 18.52 19.06 6.97
CA GLU A 111 17.25 18.85 6.26
C GLU A 111 16.16 18.29 7.17
N ALA A 112 16.50 17.29 7.99
CA ALA A 112 15.55 16.62 8.85
C ALA A 112 15.14 17.50 10.06
N LEU A 113 16.05 18.33 10.59
CA LEU A 113 15.75 19.30 11.65
C LEU A 113 14.79 20.41 11.20
N LEU A 114 14.84 20.81 9.92
CA LEU A 114 13.98 21.86 9.36
C LEU A 114 12.50 21.50 9.29
N ARG A 115 12.19 20.20 9.18
CA ARG A 115 10.82 19.71 9.00
C ARG A 115 10.07 19.53 10.32
N ILE A 116 10.79 19.55 11.45
CA ILE A 116 10.25 19.22 12.76
C ILE A 116 10.02 20.51 13.55
N PRO A 117 8.75 20.87 13.83
CA PRO A 117 8.43 22.15 14.47
C PRO A 117 8.81 22.20 15.96
N ASP A 118 8.77 21.08 16.66
CA ASP A 118 9.01 21.02 18.10
C ASP A 118 10.45 20.62 18.47
N THR A 119 10.94 21.14 19.59
CA THR A 119 12.33 20.93 20.01
C THR A 119 12.57 19.51 20.52
N ALA A 120 11.61 18.85 21.15
CA ALA A 120 11.83 17.53 21.74
C ALA A 120 11.99 16.43 20.68
N THR A 121 11.19 16.46 19.61
CA THR A 121 11.33 15.57 18.45
C THR A 121 12.56 15.93 17.64
N ARG A 122 12.90 17.22 17.52
CA ARG A 122 14.16 17.65 16.91
C ARG A 122 15.36 17.10 17.69
N ASP A 123 15.32 17.16 19.02
CA ASP A 123 16.36 16.62 19.89
C ASP A 123 16.37 15.09 19.88
N ALA A 124 15.21 14.42 19.70
CA ALA A 124 15.13 12.97 19.51
C ALA A 124 15.76 12.57 18.17
N LEU A 125 15.48 13.30 17.09
CA LEU A 125 16.17 13.11 15.82
C LEU A 125 17.68 13.34 15.96
N ILE A 126 18.10 14.40 16.68
CA ILE A 126 19.50 14.62 17.01
C ILE A 126 20.00 13.35 17.72
N ARG A 127 19.44 12.94 18.86
CA ARG A 127 19.89 11.76 19.62
C ARG A 127 19.94 10.47 18.80
N ASP A 128 18.85 10.13 18.09
CA ASP A 128 18.70 9.00 17.17
C ASP A 128 19.81 9.01 16.09
N LYS A 129 20.27 10.19 15.69
CA LYS A 129 21.33 10.35 14.69
C LYS A 129 22.72 10.70 15.26
N ILE A 130 22.88 11.06 16.56
CA ILE A 130 24.05 11.78 17.12
C ILE A 130 24.56 11.27 18.47
N ALA A 131 23.73 10.88 19.46
CA ALA A 131 24.13 11.04 20.88
C ALA A 131 24.71 9.83 21.63
N GLU A 132 24.44 8.57 21.26
CA GLU A 132 24.97 7.43 22.02
C GLU A 132 26.13 6.74 21.29
N GLY A 133 27.35 6.98 21.77
CA GLY A 133 28.63 6.52 21.22
C GLY A 133 28.85 5.00 21.11
N ASP A 134 27.81 4.16 21.16
CA ASP A 134 27.84 2.73 20.85
C ASP A 134 26.67 2.27 19.93
N TRP A 135 26.49 2.96 18.82
CA TRP A 135 25.52 2.63 17.75
C TRP A 135 25.83 1.31 17.00
N LYS A 136 26.98 0.67 17.22
CA LYS A 136 27.32 -0.64 16.62
C LYS A 136 26.41 -1.78 17.10
N SER A 137 25.90 -1.68 18.32
CA SER A 137 24.98 -2.64 18.93
C SER A 137 23.58 -2.63 18.28
N HIS A 138 23.23 -1.58 17.55
CA HIS A 138 21.92 -1.38 16.92
C HIS A 138 21.91 -1.72 15.41
N LEU A 139 23.04 -2.18 14.85
CA LEU A 139 23.21 -2.53 13.42
C LEU A 139 23.12 -4.05 13.16
N GLY A 140 22.17 -4.72 13.80
CA GLY A 140 21.76 -6.07 13.42
C GLY A 140 20.83 -6.02 12.20
N GLY A 141 21.40 -6.13 10.99
CA GLY A 141 20.65 -6.39 9.76
C GLY A 141 20.55 -5.22 8.78
N GLY A 142 21.50 -5.17 7.83
CA GLY A 142 21.33 -4.69 6.44
C GLY A 142 20.79 -3.28 6.13
N ARG A 143 20.40 -2.44 7.10
CA ARG A 143 19.85 -1.10 6.87
C ARG A 143 20.94 -0.03 6.87
N SER A 144 21.03 0.77 5.81
CA SER A 144 21.86 1.99 5.77
C SER A 144 21.09 3.18 6.32
N LEU A 145 21.65 3.84 7.34
CA LEU A 145 21.17 5.09 7.98
C LEU A 145 21.34 6.34 7.10
N PHE A 146 21.96 6.15 5.95
CA PHE A 146 22.55 7.18 5.13
C PHE A 146 22.07 7.02 3.69
N VAL A 147 20.78 6.69 3.57
CA VAL A 147 20.06 6.45 2.31
C VAL A 147 20.28 7.61 1.32
N ASN A 148 20.28 8.85 1.84
CA ASN A 148 20.56 10.07 1.07
C ASN A 148 22.01 10.55 1.21
N ALA A 149 22.90 9.82 1.88
CA ALA A 149 24.30 10.21 2.00
C ALA A 149 25.10 9.94 0.72
N ALA A 150 24.60 9.13 -0.21
CA ALA A 150 25.14 9.12 -1.57
C ALA A 150 24.86 10.48 -2.25
N THR A 151 23.65 11.00 -2.09
CA THR A 151 23.21 12.33 -2.56
C THR A 151 23.99 13.46 -1.90
N TRP A 152 24.06 13.48 -0.57
CA TRP A 152 24.82 14.49 0.16
C TRP A 152 26.32 14.28 0.00
N GLY A 153 26.79 13.04 -0.18
CA GLY A 153 28.17 12.66 -0.54
C GLY A 153 28.61 13.26 -1.85
N LEU A 154 27.71 13.26 -2.83
CA LEU A 154 27.90 13.97 -4.09
C LEU A 154 28.00 15.48 -3.86
N VAL A 155 27.07 16.07 -3.09
CA VAL A 155 27.02 17.52 -2.80
C VAL A 155 28.24 18.02 -2.02
N VAL A 156 28.77 17.23 -1.09
CA VAL A 156 29.81 17.65 -0.13
C VAL A 156 31.22 17.34 -0.62
N THR A 157 31.38 16.30 -1.44
CA THR A 157 32.71 15.70 -1.71
C THR A 157 33.09 15.68 -3.19
N GLY A 158 32.14 16.02 -4.07
CA GLY A 158 32.31 15.92 -5.53
C GLY A 158 32.58 14.50 -6.03
N LYS A 159 32.47 13.47 -5.17
CA LYS A 159 32.77 12.06 -5.48
C LYS A 159 31.65 11.16 -4.98
N LEU A 160 31.27 10.19 -5.81
CA LEU A 160 30.32 9.16 -5.43
C LEU A 160 31.06 8.00 -4.77
N THR A 161 30.78 7.72 -3.50
CA THR A 161 31.22 6.47 -2.86
C THR A 161 30.22 5.36 -3.19
N ALA A 162 30.60 4.45 -4.10
CA ALA A 162 29.79 3.33 -4.60
C ALA A 162 29.27 2.38 -3.50
N THR A 163 29.85 2.45 -2.31
CA THR A 163 29.31 1.90 -1.08
C THR A 163 29.35 3.00 -0.03
N VAL A 164 28.18 3.41 0.47
CA VAL A 164 28.13 4.24 1.67
C VAL A 164 28.61 3.34 2.81
N ASN A 165 29.84 3.54 3.26
CA ASN A 165 30.34 2.83 4.43
C ASN A 165 29.72 3.51 5.65
N ASP A 166 28.49 3.12 5.99
CA ASP A 166 27.68 3.69 7.09
C ASP A 166 28.48 3.78 8.40
N ARG A 167 29.43 2.84 8.59
CA ARG A 167 30.32 2.84 9.74
C ARG A 167 31.28 4.04 9.78
N ASN A 168 31.73 4.52 8.62
CA ASN A 168 32.65 5.65 8.50
C ASN A 168 31.93 7.00 8.60
N LEU A 169 30.71 7.14 8.06
CA LEU A 169 29.87 8.35 8.22
C LEU A 169 29.46 8.56 9.67
N SER A 170 29.04 7.48 10.34
CA SER A 170 28.67 7.54 11.75
C SER A 170 29.89 7.85 12.64
N ALA A 171 31.06 7.25 12.37
CA ALA A 171 32.31 7.58 13.05
C ALA A 171 32.86 8.99 12.74
N ALA A 172 32.49 9.55 11.58
CA ALA A 172 32.79 10.91 11.18
C ALA A 172 31.91 11.90 11.95
N LEU A 173 30.59 11.72 11.93
CA LEU A 173 29.65 12.54 12.70
C LEU A 173 29.99 12.48 14.20
N THR A 174 30.28 11.29 14.76
CA THR A 174 30.72 11.11 16.15
C THR A 174 31.99 11.91 16.47
N ARG A 175 32.99 11.92 15.57
CA ARG A 175 34.21 12.74 15.72
C ARG A 175 33.93 14.22 15.63
N LEU A 176 33.07 14.66 14.72
CA LEU A 176 32.67 16.05 14.59
C LEU A 176 32.00 16.56 15.86
N ILE A 177 31.08 15.77 16.41
CA ILE A 177 30.36 16.08 17.65
C ILE A 177 31.34 16.17 18.82
N ALA A 178 32.21 15.17 18.98
CA ALA A 178 33.22 15.14 20.05
C ALA A 178 34.25 16.29 19.94
N ARG A 179 34.55 16.76 18.71
CA ARG A 179 35.51 17.82 18.45
C ARG A 179 34.92 19.23 18.59
N CYS A 180 33.66 19.43 18.19
CA CYS A 180 33.11 20.77 17.97
C CYS A 180 31.91 21.13 18.89
N GLY A 181 31.28 20.14 19.53
CA GLY A 181 30.13 20.35 20.43
C GLY A 181 28.83 20.76 19.71
N GLU A 182 27.70 20.61 20.43
CA GLU A 182 26.34 20.90 19.96
C GLU A 182 26.14 22.33 19.38
N PRO A 183 26.71 23.41 19.95
CA PRO A 183 26.52 24.78 19.42
C PRO A 183 27.14 25.03 18.04
N VAL A 184 28.13 24.25 17.62
CA VAL A 184 28.75 24.36 16.28
C VAL A 184 27.92 23.61 15.24
N ILE A 185 27.33 22.47 15.59
CA ILE A 185 26.40 21.72 14.72
C ILE A 185 25.19 22.60 14.39
N ARG A 186 24.64 23.29 15.39
CA ARG A 186 23.53 24.23 15.22
C ARG A 186 23.85 25.35 14.23
N ARG A 187 25.02 25.98 14.36
CA ARG A 187 25.49 27.00 13.40
C ARG A 187 25.77 26.44 12.00
N GLY A 188 26.30 25.22 11.90
CA GLY A 188 26.52 24.54 10.62
C GLY A 188 25.21 24.21 9.90
N VAL A 189 24.17 23.84 10.65
CA VAL A 189 22.80 23.64 10.16
C VAL A 189 22.19 24.97 9.68
N ASP A 190 22.30 26.05 10.46
CA ASP A 190 21.79 27.37 10.07
C ASP A 190 22.48 27.91 8.80
N MET A 191 23.78 27.64 8.63
CA MET A 191 24.53 28.00 7.41
C MET A 191 24.08 27.16 6.21
N ALA A 192 23.94 25.84 6.40
CA ALA A 192 23.43 24.92 5.39
C ALA A 192 22.02 25.32 4.92
N MET A 193 21.15 25.74 5.84
CA MET A 193 19.81 26.26 5.53
C MET A 193 19.87 27.43 4.54
N ARG A 194 20.72 28.40 4.82
CA ARG A 194 20.84 29.61 4.00
C ARG A 194 21.40 29.32 2.61
N MET A 195 22.33 28.36 2.51
CA MET A 195 22.89 27.92 1.23
C MET A 195 21.88 27.10 0.41
N MET A 196 21.08 26.26 1.06
CA MET A 196 20.01 25.51 0.39
C MET A 196 18.92 26.44 -0.17
N GLY A 197 18.60 27.52 0.54
CA GLY A 197 17.65 28.56 0.10
C GLY A 197 18.11 29.37 -1.12
N GLU A 198 19.40 29.47 -1.40
CA GLU A 198 19.91 30.20 -2.57
C GLU A 198 20.24 29.28 -3.75
N GLN A 199 20.49 27.99 -3.51
CA GLN A 199 20.90 27.03 -4.55
C GLN A 199 19.72 26.24 -5.15
N PHE A 200 18.69 25.92 -4.36
CA PHE A 200 17.57 25.08 -4.81
C PHE A 200 16.29 25.84 -5.16
N VAL A 201 16.17 27.09 -4.71
CA VAL A 201 15.15 28.04 -5.18
C VAL A 201 15.84 29.29 -5.70
N THR A 202 15.29 29.87 -6.76
CA THR A 202 15.80 31.13 -7.31
C THR A 202 15.45 32.28 -6.37
N GLY A 203 14.35 32.21 -5.62
CA GLY A 203 13.97 33.15 -4.57
C GLY A 203 12.85 32.59 -3.70
N GLU A 204 12.65 33.16 -2.50
CA GLU A 204 11.55 32.76 -1.60
C GLU A 204 10.19 33.21 -2.14
N ASN A 205 10.18 34.28 -2.93
CA ASN A 205 9.00 34.81 -3.62
C ASN A 205 9.35 35.21 -5.07
N ILE A 206 8.30 35.46 -5.86
CA ILE A 206 8.46 35.71 -7.30
C ILE A 206 9.23 37.00 -7.61
N ASP A 207 9.09 38.04 -6.80
CA ASP A 207 9.78 39.31 -7.03
C ASP A 207 11.29 39.16 -6.84
N GLU A 208 11.72 38.43 -5.81
CA GLU A 208 13.12 38.09 -5.57
C GLU A 208 13.69 37.23 -6.70
N ALA A 209 12.94 36.20 -7.13
CA ALA A 209 13.36 35.33 -8.22
C ALA A 209 13.55 36.11 -9.54
N LEU A 210 12.63 37.04 -9.85
CA LEU A 210 12.72 37.92 -11.02
C LEU A 210 13.94 38.86 -10.96
N GLN A 211 14.32 39.34 -9.77
CA GLN A 211 15.53 40.17 -9.63
C GLN A 211 16.80 39.35 -9.88
N ARG A 212 16.87 38.14 -9.32
CA ARG A 212 18.02 37.24 -9.46
C ARG A 212 18.16 36.65 -10.87
N ALA A 213 17.08 36.61 -11.66
CA ALA A 213 17.10 36.14 -13.04
C ALA A 213 17.89 37.05 -14.01
N LYS A 214 17.90 38.37 -13.76
CA LYS A 214 18.42 39.40 -14.71
C LYS A 214 19.83 39.14 -15.25
N PRO A 215 20.85 38.75 -14.45
CA PRO A 215 22.20 38.56 -14.96
C PRO A 215 22.31 37.46 -16.03
N LEU A 216 21.58 36.35 -15.87
CA LEU A 216 21.57 35.27 -16.86
C LEU A 216 20.71 35.63 -18.07
N GLU A 217 19.60 36.38 -17.88
CA GLU A 217 18.81 36.87 -19.01
C GLU A 217 19.63 37.75 -19.97
N GLN A 218 20.47 38.63 -19.41
CA GLN A 218 21.40 39.48 -20.18
C GLN A 218 22.42 38.67 -21.00
N ARG A 219 22.72 37.44 -20.57
CA ARG A 219 23.62 36.51 -21.28
C ARG A 219 22.91 35.66 -22.34
N GLY A 220 21.58 35.74 -22.42
CA GLY A 220 20.76 34.99 -23.39
C GLY A 220 19.96 33.84 -22.81
N PHE A 221 19.97 33.63 -21.49
CA PHE A 221 19.06 32.67 -20.84
C PHE A 221 17.63 33.22 -20.75
N ARG A 222 16.68 32.32 -20.53
CA ARG A 222 15.26 32.62 -20.29
C ARG A 222 14.82 31.94 -19.01
N TYR A 223 13.63 32.26 -18.50
CA TYR A 223 13.10 31.63 -17.30
C TYR A 223 11.69 31.04 -17.49
N SER A 224 11.42 29.95 -16.77
CA SER A 224 10.08 29.42 -16.50
C SER A 224 9.98 29.22 -15.00
N TYR A 225 9.14 29.98 -14.30
CA TYR A 225 9.06 29.91 -12.85
C TYR A 225 8.16 28.76 -12.40
N ASP A 226 8.62 27.98 -11.42
CA ASP A 226 7.87 26.90 -10.76
C ASP A 226 7.56 27.31 -9.34
N MET A 227 6.28 27.53 -9.05
CA MET A 227 5.83 28.00 -7.74
C MET A 227 5.77 26.90 -6.67
N LEU A 228 6.32 25.70 -6.95
CA LEU A 228 6.41 24.54 -6.05
C LEU A 228 5.07 23.99 -5.52
N GLY A 229 3.93 24.57 -5.89
CA GLY A 229 2.61 24.06 -5.56
C GLY A 229 2.31 22.75 -6.29
N GLU A 230 1.89 21.74 -5.53
CA GLU A 230 1.44 20.44 -6.04
C GLU A 230 0.52 19.75 -5.03
N ALA A 231 -0.20 18.71 -5.50
CA ALA A 231 -0.98 17.79 -4.66
C ALA A 231 -1.85 18.49 -3.61
N ALA A 232 -2.74 19.39 -4.07
CA ALA A 232 -3.74 20.00 -3.19
C ALA A 232 -4.49 18.89 -2.44
N THR A 233 -4.56 19.00 -1.11
CA THR A 233 -5.26 18.01 -0.29
C THR A 233 -6.69 18.46 0.02
N THR A 234 -6.91 19.78 0.01
CA THR A 234 -8.20 20.42 0.31
C THR A 234 -8.58 21.43 -0.79
N GLY A 235 -9.86 21.79 -0.89
CA GLY A 235 -10.29 22.91 -1.73
C GLY A 235 -9.58 24.23 -1.38
N ALA A 236 -9.29 24.46 -0.09
CA ALA A 236 -8.55 25.64 0.36
C ALA A 236 -7.09 25.67 -0.14
N ASP A 237 -6.42 24.52 -0.19
CA ASP A 237 -5.07 24.41 -0.79
C ASP A 237 -5.13 24.77 -2.28
N ALA A 238 -6.12 24.24 -3.00
CA ALA A 238 -6.30 24.51 -4.41
C ALA A 238 -6.58 25.99 -4.71
N ASP A 239 -7.35 26.66 -3.86
CA ASP A 239 -7.62 28.10 -3.97
C ASP A 239 -6.39 28.95 -3.60
N ARG A 240 -5.58 28.51 -2.63
CA ARG A 240 -4.30 29.16 -2.31
C ARG A 240 -3.36 29.08 -3.50
N TYR A 241 -3.10 27.87 -4.02
CA TYR A 241 -2.19 27.69 -5.16
C TYR A 241 -2.67 28.43 -6.42
N TYR A 242 -3.98 28.46 -6.67
CA TYR A 242 -4.55 29.26 -7.75
C TYR A 242 -4.17 30.74 -7.64
N LYS A 243 -4.33 31.34 -6.45
CA LYS A 243 -3.95 32.74 -6.19
C LYS A 243 -2.45 32.97 -6.29
N ASP A 244 -1.64 32.01 -5.84
CA ASP A 244 -0.18 32.09 -5.94
C ASP A 244 0.26 32.10 -7.42
N TYR A 245 -0.34 31.25 -8.25
CA TYR A 245 -0.10 31.27 -9.69
C TYR A 245 -0.59 32.56 -10.35
N GLU A 246 -1.78 33.04 -10.01
CA GLU A 246 -2.32 34.30 -10.54
C GLU A 246 -1.38 35.49 -10.23
N ALA A 247 -0.95 35.61 -8.96
CA ALA A 247 -0.02 36.65 -8.52
C ALA A 247 1.33 36.54 -9.25
N ALA A 248 1.87 35.33 -9.38
CA ALA A 248 3.11 35.09 -10.11
C ALA A 248 2.99 35.46 -11.60
N ILE A 249 1.90 35.09 -12.27
CA ILE A 249 1.66 35.44 -13.68
C ILE A 249 1.64 36.96 -13.86
N HIS A 250 1.01 37.72 -12.96
CA HIS A 250 1.03 39.18 -13.02
C HIS A 250 2.44 39.76 -12.84
N ALA A 251 3.23 39.24 -11.89
CA ALA A 251 4.60 39.70 -11.65
C ALA A 251 5.52 39.40 -12.85
N ILE A 252 5.47 38.16 -13.34
CA ILE A 252 6.22 37.68 -14.50
C ILE A 252 5.82 38.47 -15.75
N GLY A 253 4.53 38.69 -15.97
CA GLY A 253 4.00 39.43 -17.11
C GLY A 253 4.47 40.88 -17.15
N LYS A 254 4.48 41.57 -16.00
CA LYS A 254 5.05 42.92 -15.88
C LYS A 254 6.55 42.94 -16.16
N ALA A 255 7.29 41.98 -15.60
CA ALA A 255 8.73 41.87 -15.81
C ALA A 255 9.11 41.44 -17.24
N SER A 256 8.22 40.71 -17.93
CA SER A 256 8.39 40.31 -19.32
C SER A 256 8.45 41.54 -20.24
N ASP A 257 7.71 42.60 -19.94
CA ASP A 257 7.66 43.85 -20.72
C ASP A 257 7.46 43.59 -22.22
N ARG A 258 6.51 42.71 -22.56
CA ARG A 258 6.17 42.30 -23.93
C ARG A 258 7.34 41.74 -24.74
N ARG A 259 8.35 41.16 -24.10
CA ARG A 259 9.38 40.33 -24.77
C ARG A 259 8.79 39.07 -25.44
N GLY A 260 7.54 38.73 -25.13
CA GLY A 260 6.79 37.63 -25.74
C GLY A 260 7.20 36.26 -25.19
N ILE A 261 6.58 35.22 -25.73
CA ILE A 261 6.67 33.85 -25.19
C ILE A 261 8.04 33.16 -25.35
N TYR A 262 8.88 33.63 -26.28
CA TYR A 262 10.19 33.03 -26.56
C TYR A 262 11.33 33.75 -25.82
N GLU A 263 11.38 35.09 -25.93
CA GLU A 263 12.43 35.91 -25.32
C GLU A 263 12.10 36.33 -23.87
N GLY A 264 10.82 36.39 -23.52
CA GLY A 264 10.35 36.67 -22.17
C GLY A 264 10.33 35.43 -21.27
N PRO A 265 10.14 35.64 -19.95
CA PRO A 265 9.89 34.57 -19.00
C PRO A 265 8.48 33.97 -19.15
N GLY A 266 8.30 32.78 -18.59
CA GLY A 266 7.00 32.13 -18.46
C GLY A 266 6.81 31.51 -17.08
N ILE A 267 5.72 30.76 -16.90
CA ILE A 267 5.39 30.04 -15.68
C ILE A 267 5.10 28.56 -15.98
N SER A 268 5.39 27.69 -15.01
CA SER A 268 4.98 26.29 -14.99
C SER A 268 3.94 26.08 -13.89
N ILE A 269 2.85 25.38 -14.22
CA ILE A 269 1.78 25.02 -13.28
C ILE A 269 1.62 23.49 -13.23
N LYS A 270 1.17 22.97 -12.08
CA LYS A 270 0.77 21.56 -11.91
C LYS A 270 -0.74 21.48 -11.72
N LEU A 271 -1.39 20.55 -12.41
CA LEU A 271 -2.85 20.44 -12.37
C LEU A 271 -3.33 19.93 -11.01
N SER A 272 -2.56 19.05 -10.35
CA SER A 272 -2.86 18.61 -8.98
C SER A 272 -2.83 19.73 -7.93
N ALA A 273 -2.15 20.85 -8.19
CA ALA A 273 -2.18 22.01 -7.31
C ALA A 273 -3.52 22.77 -7.39
N LEU A 274 -4.27 22.61 -8.48
CA LEU A 274 -5.46 23.42 -8.77
C LEU A 274 -6.78 22.72 -8.42
N HIS A 275 -6.72 21.46 -8.01
CA HIS A 275 -7.90 20.71 -7.58
C HIS A 275 -7.51 19.54 -6.67
N PRO A 276 -8.19 19.35 -5.54
CA PRO A 276 -7.82 18.31 -4.57
C PRO A 276 -8.11 16.90 -5.07
N ARG A 277 -9.01 16.75 -6.05
CA ARG A 277 -9.39 15.46 -6.64
C ARG A 277 -9.05 15.37 -8.12
N TYR A 278 -7.82 15.72 -8.49
CA TYR A 278 -7.34 15.61 -9.88
C TYR A 278 -7.04 14.14 -10.24
N SER A 279 -8.06 13.42 -10.70
CA SER A 279 -7.96 12.01 -11.12
C SER A 279 -9.05 11.65 -12.15
N ARG A 280 -8.84 10.56 -12.91
CA ARG A 280 -9.82 10.06 -13.91
C ARG A 280 -11.18 9.70 -13.30
N ALA A 281 -11.20 9.22 -12.06
CA ALA A 281 -12.44 8.91 -11.35
C ALA A 281 -13.32 10.15 -11.11
N GLN A 282 -12.70 11.32 -10.99
CA GLN A 282 -13.36 12.60 -10.72
C GLN A 282 -13.34 13.51 -11.96
N SER A 283 -13.29 12.92 -13.16
CA SER A 283 -13.15 13.66 -14.43
C SER A 283 -14.22 14.73 -14.64
N ALA A 284 -15.47 14.46 -14.25
CA ALA A 284 -16.54 15.44 -14.31
C ALA A 284 -16.23 16.70 -13.48
N ARG A 285 -15.80 16.52 -12.22
CA ARG A 285 -15.37 17.62 -11.33
C ARG A 285 -14.16 18.35 -11.89
N VAL A 286 -13.17 17.63 -12.41
CA VAL A 286 -11.99 18.23 -13.04
C VAL A 286 -12.38 19.13 -14.21
N VAL A 287 -13.32 18.70 -15.07
CA VAL A 287 -13.80 19.52 -16.19
C VAL A 287 -14.62 20.72 -15.71
N SER A 288 -15.45 20.59 -14.67
CA SER A 288 -16.29 21.69 -14.19
C SER A 288 -15.60 22.67 -13.24
N GLU A 289 -14.56 22.25 -12.51
CA GLU A 289 -13.94 23.01 -11.41
C GLU A 289 -12.49 23.40 -11.72
N LEU A 290 -11.66 22.47 -12.20
CA LEU A 290 -10.23 22.72 -12.48
C LEU A 290 -10.02 23.43 -13.81
N LEU A 291 -10.64 22.96 -14.88
CA LEU A 291 -10.45 23.51 -16.23
C LEU A 291 -10.74 25.03 -16.29
N PRO A 292 -11.81 25.58 -15.67
CA PRO A 292 -12.04 27.02 -15.62
C PRO A 292 -10.93 27.81 -14.91
N LYS A 293 -10.34 27.25 -13.84
CA LYS A 293 -9.18 27.86 -13.16
C LYS A 293 -7.99 27.97 -14.11
N VAL A 294 -7.67 26.88 -14.82
CA VAL A 294 -6.57 26.86 -15.79
C VAL A 294 -6.84 27.83 -16.96
N LYS A 295 -8.07 27.85 -17.50
CA LYS A 295 -8.48 28.80 -18.55
C LYS A 295 -8.25 30.25 -18.10
N THR A 296 -8.61 30.58 -16.86
CA THR A 296 -8.44 31.94 -16.32
C THR A 296 -6.96 32.31 -16.24
N LEU A 297 -6.11 31.43 -15.70
CA LEU A 297 -4.65 31.65 -15.66
C LEU A 297 -4.07 31.82 -17.07
N ALA A 298 -4.54 31.03 -18.04
CA ALA A 298 -4.14 31.13 -19.44
C ALA A 298 -4.57 32.45 -20.09
N LEU A 299 -5.75 32.98 -19.78
CA LEU A 299 -6.20 34.30 -20.26
C LEU A 299 -5.34 35.44 -19.71
N ILE A 300 -4.96 35.35 -18.44
CA ILE A 300 -4.04 36.33 -17.84
C ILE A 300 -2.66 36.23 -18.50
N ALA A 301 -2.12 35.02 -18.68
CA ALA A 301 -0.84 34.80 -19.37
C ALA A 301 -0.87 35.33 -20.82
N LYS A 302 -1.98 35.10 -21.55
CA LYS A 302 -2.24 35.68 -22.87
C LYS A 302 -2.20 37.21 -22.85
N SER A 303 -2.79 37.86 -21.85
CA SER A 303 -2.82 39.33 -21.76
C SER A 303 -1.43 39.97 -21.66
N TYR A 304 -0.45 39.23 -21.12
CA TYR A 304 0.95 39.64 -21.04
C TYR A 304 1.84 39.05 -22.13
N ASP A 305 1.31 38.18 -22.99
CA ASP A 305 2.03 37.38 -23.98
C ASP A 305 3.23 36.60 -23.38
N ILE A 306 2.99 35.92 -22.24
CA ILE A 306 3.98 35.03 -21.61
C ILE A 306 3.61 33.56 -21.80
N GLY A 307 4.59 32.67 -21.64
CA GLY A 307 4.35 31.23 -21.66
C GLY A 307 3.70 30.73 -20.37
N LEU A 308 2.72 29.85 -20.48
CA LEU A 308 2.14 29.08 -19.37
C LEU A 308 2.23 27.59 -19.73
N ASN A 309 3.06 26.87 -19.00
CA ASN A 309 3.34 25.47 -19.24
C ASN A 309 2.65 24.57 -18.22
N ILE A 310 1.89 23.58 -18.70
CA ILE A 310 1.30 22.53 -17.86
C ILE A 310 2.34 21.43 -17.67
N ASP A 311 2.79 21.24 -16.43
CA ASP A 311 3.73 20.17 -16.07
C ASP A 311 3.07 18.79 -16.09
N ALA A 312 3.83 17.77 -16.47
CA ALA A 312 3.40 16.38 -16.47
C ALA A 312 3.73 15.71 -15.13
N GLU A 313 2.76 14.99 -14.58
CA GLU A 313 2.81 14.35 -13.26
C GLU A 313 2.87 12.82 -13.42
N GLU A 314 2.08 12.06 -12.66
CA GLU A 314 1.96 10.60 -12.75
C GLU A 314 1.30 10.13 -14.06
N ALA A 315 1.57 8.88 -14.43
CA ALA A 315 1.11 8.27 -15.68
C ALA A 315 -0.43 8.20 -15.79
N ASP A 316 -1.14 7.98 -14.68
CA ASP A 316 -2.61 7.88 -14.62
C ASP A 316 -3.34 9.21 -14.84
N ARG A 317 -2.59 10.33 -14.86
CA ARG A 317 -3.09 11.68 -15.13
C ARG A 317 -2.84 12.16 -16.57
N LEU A 318 -2.02 11.44 -17.34
CA LEU A 318 -1.60 11.88 -18.67
C LEU A 318 -2.79 12.11 -19.60
N GLU A 319 -3.67 11.13 -19.78
CA GLU A 319 -4.78 11.24 -20.74
C GLU A 319 -5.83 12.27 -20.30
N LEU A 320 -6.10 12.38 -19.00
CA LEU A 320 -7.00 13.41 -18.46
C LEU A 320 -6.46 14.83 -18.69
N SER A 321 -5.13 15.02 -18.59
CA SER A 321 -4.51 16.31 -18.90
C SER A 321 -4.62 16.69 -20.38
N LEU A 322 -4.70 15.71 -21.29
CA LEU A 322 -4.93 15.95 -22.71
C LEU A 322 -6.33 16.46 -23.01
N ASP A 323 -7.34 16.03 -22.23
CA ASP A 323 -8.70 16.59 -22.33
C ASP A 323 -8.74 18.08 -21.95
N ILE A 324 -7.97 18.47 -20.93
CA ILE A 324 -7.80 19.87 -20.54
C ILE A 324 -7.06 20.64 -21.64
N LEU A 325 -5.93 20.12 -22.13
CA LEU A 325 -5.15 20.75 -23.19
C LEU A 325 -5.98 20.97 -24.47
N GLU A 326 -6.72 19.95 -24.92
CA GLU A 326 -7.54 20.06 -26.13
C GLU A 326 -8.62 21.12 -25.99
N THR A 327 -9.27 21.19 -24.82
CA THR A 327 -10.30 22.21 -24.58
C THR A 327 -9.70 23.61 -24.60
N LEU A 328 -8.55 23.82 -23.96
CA LEU A 328 -7.87 25.13 -23.93
C LEU A 328 -7.35 25.57 -25.31
N CYS A 329 -6.81 24.64 -26.10
CA CYS A 329 -6.29 24.95 -27.43
C CYS A 329 -7.39 25.34 -28.41
N LEU A 330 -8.57 24.70 -28.32
CA LEU A 330 -9.73 24.99 -29.17
C LEU A 330 -10.57 26.18 -28.68
N ASP A 331 -10.31 26.70 -27.48
CA ASP A 331 -11.03 27.84 -26.93
C ASP A 331 -10.71 29.14 -27.68
N GLU A 332 -11.74 29.77 -28.24
CA GLU A 332 -11.63 31.01 -29.03
C GLU A 332 -11.10 32.19 -28.20
N ASP A 333 -11.37 32.23 -26.89
CA ASP A 333 -10.90 33.30 -26.00
C ASP A 333 -9.36 33.31 -25.90
N LEU A 334 -8.71 32.19 -26.19
CA LEU A 334 -7.26 32.06 -26.21
C LEU A 334 -6.65 32.27 -27.61
N SER A 335 -7.46 32.57 -28.63
CA SER A 335 -6.99 32.75 -30.02
C SER A 335 -5.88 33.80 -30.15
N GLY A 336 -4.95 33.60 -31.09
CA GLY A 336 -3.83 34.51 -31.32
C GLY A 336 -2.68 34.43 -30.30
N TRP A 337 -2.79 33.59 -29.27
CA TRP A 337 -1.72 33.36 -28.29
C TRP A 337 -1.15 31.95 -28.41
N ASN A 338 0.17 31.87 -28.54
CA ASN A 338 0.93 30.63 -28.71
C ASN A 338 1.72 30.23 -27.44
N GLY A 339 1.46 30.88 -26.31
CA GLY A 339 2.17 30.62 -25.06
C GLY A 339 1.68 29.42 -24.27
N MET A 340 0.67 28.68 -24.75
CA MET A 340 0.22 27.45 -24.12
C MET A 340 1.30 26.37 -24.27
N GLY A 341 1.81 25.90 -23.12
CA GLY A 341 2.84 24.89 -23.04
C GLY A 341 2.36 23.59 -22.39
N PHE A 342 2.97 22.48 -22.77
CA PHE A 342 2.63 21.17 -22.24
C PHE A 342 3.87 20.25 -22.18
N VAL A 343 4.04 19.55 -21.06
CA VAL A 343 5.15 18.61 -20.87
C VAL A 343 4.78 17.21 -21.35
N VAL A 344 5.71 16.54 -22.03
CA VAL A 344 5.61 15.12 -22.37
C VAL A 344 6.84 14.36 -21.87
N GLN A 345 6.63 13.16 -21.32
CA GLN A 345 7.66 12.41 -20.60
C GLN A 345 8.18 11.24 -21.45
N ALA A 346 9.41 11.33 -21.93
CA ALA A 346 10.04 10.32 -22.80
C ALA A 346 10.28 8.96 -22.16
N TYR A 347 10.26 8.86 -20.82
CA TYR A 347 10.31 7.58 -20.12
C TYR A 347 9.03 6.75 -20.27
N GLY A 348 7.94 7.37 -20.74
CA GLY A 348 6.62 6.80 -20.83
C GLY A 348 6.42 6.19 -22.22
N LYS A 349 5.85 5.00 -22.27
CA LYS A 349 5.68 4.24 -23.51
C LYS A 349 4.76 4.95 -24.52
N ARG A 350 3.86 5.80 -24.01
CA ARG A 350 2.92 6.63 -24.78
C ARG A 350 3.54 7.89 -25.42
N CYS A 351 4.76 8.28 -25.07
CA CYS A 351 5.31 9.59 -25.47
C CYS A 351 5.25 9.87 -26.99
N PRO A 352 5.65 8.95 -27.89
CA PRO A 352 5.64 9.22 -29.33
C PRO A 352 4.25 9.47 -29.90
N VAL A 353 3.25 8.72 -29.42
CA VAL A 353 1.86 8.83 -29.89
C VAL A 353 1.12 10.01 -29.26
N VAL A 354 1.48 10.39 -28.03
CA VAL A 354 1.04 11.66 -27.42
C VAL A 354 1.52 12.85 -28.23
N LEU A 355 2.77 12.80 -28.72
CA LEU A 355 3.29 13.84 -29.62
C LEU A 355 2.51 13.93 -30.94
N ASP A 356 2.09 12.80 -31.51
CA ASP A 356 1.27 12.80 -32.71
C ASP A 356 -0.07 13.51 -32.47
N PHE A 357 -0.73 13.24 -31.33
CA PHE A 357 -1.92 13.97 -30.91
C PHE A 357 -1.70 15.46 -30.72
N ILE A 358 -0.63 15.87 -30.01
CA ILE A 358 -0.36 17.29 -29.75
C ILE A 358 -0.03 18.05 -31.04
N ILE A 359 0.74 17.44 -31.95
CA ILE A 359 1.06 18.05 -33.25
C ILE A 359 -0.20 18.21 -34.11
N ASP A 360 -1.07 17.20 -34.13
CA ASP A 360 -2.36 17.29 -34.81
C ASP A 360 -3.27 18.37 -34.19
N LEU A 361 -3.40 18.37 -32.86
CA LEU A 361 -4.17 19.36 -32.12
C LEU A 361 -3.69 20.79 -32.41
N ALA A 362 -2.37 21.01 -32.38
CA ALA A 362 -1.77 22.29 -32.70
C ALA A 362 -2.18 22.80 -34.09
N ARG A 363 -2.14 21.92 -35.11
CA ARG A 363 -2.54 22.25 -36.48
C ARG A 363 -4.02 22.57 -36.58
N ARG A 364 -4.89 21.75 -35.98
CA ARG A 364 -6.35 21.96 -35.99
C ARG A 364 -6.76 23.23 -35.24
N ALA A 365 -6.11 23.53 -34.12
CA ALA A 365 -6.39 24.70 -33.30
C ALA A 365 -5.76 25.99 -33.86
N GLY A 366 -4.85 25.89 -34.84
CA GLY A 366 -4.06 27.02 -35.31
C GLY A 366 -3.18 27.61 -34.20
N ARG A 367 -2.71 26.77 -33.27
CA ARG A 367 -1.88 27.17 -32.12
C ARG A 367 -0.53 26.51 -32.21
N ARG A 368 0.52 27.31 -32.08
CA ARG A 368 1.89 26.80 -32.01
C ARG A 368 2.23 26.37 -30.58
N ILE A 369 1.79 25.18 -30.18
CA ILE A 369 1.91 24.68 -28.80
C ILE A 369 3.40 24.57 -28.40
N MET A 370 3.76 25.08 -27.22
CA MET A 370 5.10 24.93 -26.65
C MET A 370 5.23 23.54 -26.02
N VAL A 371 6.03 22.64 -26.59
CA VAL A 371 6.11 21.25 -26.12
C VAL A 371 7.42 21.02 -25.41
N ARG A 372 7.36 20.85 -24.09
CA ARG A 372 8.52 20.51 -23.28
C ARG A 372 8.69 19.00 -23.22
N LEU A 373 9.73 18.51 -23.89
CA LEU A 373 10.14 17.11 -23.79
C LEU A 373 11.07 16.95 -22.58
N VAL A 374 10.66 16.13 -21.62
CA VAL A 374 11.46 15.72 -20.46
C VAL A 374 11.70 14.20 -20.51
N LYS A 375 12.58 13.66 -19.66
CA LYS A 375 12.62 12.21 -19.44
C LYS A 375 11.43 11.77 -18.59
N GLY A 376 11.37 12.21 -17.34
CA GLY A 376 10.32 11.88 -16.37
C GLY A 376 10.87 11.90 -14.95
N ALA A 377 10.01 12.15 -13.95
CA ALA A 377 10.43 12.40 -12.57
C ALA A 377 9.78 11.45 -11.53
N TYR A 378 8.92 10.52 -11.97
CA TYR A 378 8.12 9.65 -11.09
C TYR A 378 8.45 8.16 -11.24
N TRP A 379 9.61 7.84 -11.82
CA TRP A 379 9.90 6.50 -12.34
C TRP A 379 9.73 5.38 -11.29
N ASP A 380 10.29 5.54 -10.11
CA ASP A 380 10.20 4.55 -9.03
C ASP A 380 8.77 4.39 -8.47
N ALA A 381 8.03 5.49 -8.36
CA ALA A 381 6.63 5.50 -7.98
C ALA A 381 5.77 4.76 -9.02
N GLU A 382 6.04 4.92 -10.32
CA GLU A 382 5.33 4.20 -11.39
C GLU A 382 5.61 2.69 -11.36
N ILE A 383 6.85 2.28 -11.05
CA ILE A 383 7.17 0.85 -10.86
C ILE A 383 6.41 0.30 -9.66
N LYS A 384 6.45 0.98 -8.51
CA LYS A 384 5.74 0.56 -7.29
C LYS A 384 4.22 0.48 -7.53
N ARG A 385 3.63 1.50 -8.17
CA ARG A 385 2.18 1.57 -8.40
C ARG A 385 1.69 0.46 -9.31
N ALA A 386 2.36 0.20 -10.43
CA ALA A 386 1.99 -0.90 -11.32
C ALA A 386 2.08 -2.27 -10.65
N GLN A 387 3.07 -2.48 -9.76
CA GLN A 387 3.21 -3.70 -8.98
C GLN A 387 2.10 -3.88 -7.95
N LEU A 388 1.78 -2.82 -7.19
CA LEU A 388 0.69 -2.82 -6.21
C LEU A 388 -0.66 -3.12 -6.87
N ASP A 389 -0.93 -2.44 -7.98
CA ASP A 389 -2.21 -2.53 -8.69
C ASP A 389 -2.32 -3.84 -9.52
N GLY A 390 -1.25 -4.62 -9.62
CA GLY A 390 -1.25 -5.92 -10.32
C GLY A 390 -1.49 -5.77 -11.82
N LEU A 391 -0.92 -4.74 -12.44
CA LEU A 391 -1.20 -4.39 -13.85
C LEU A 391 -0.33 -5.22 -14.81
N GLU A 392 -0.70 -5.26 -16.09
CA GLU A 392 -0.05 -6.13 -17.08
C GLU A 392 1.45 -5.86 -17.28
N ASP A 393 1.83 -4.58 -17.30
CA ASP A 393 3.19 -4.09 -17.49
C ASP A 393 3.28 -2.65 -16.90
N PHE A 394 4.46 -2.07 -16.93
CA PHE A 394 4.74 -0.70 -16.52
C PHE A 394 4.32 0.32 -17.58
N PRO A 395 3.88 1.52 -17.18
CA PRO A 395 3.60 2.60 -18.13
C PRO A 395 4.86 3.35 -18.58
N VAL A 396 6.01 3.01 -17.98
CA VAL A 396 7.33 3.58 -18.20
C VAL A 396 8.33 2.48 -18.57
N PHE A 397 9.45 2.86 -19.18
CA PHE A 397 10.57 1.95 -19.43
C PHE A 397 11.30 1.58 -18.14
N THR A 398 11.73 0.33 -18.03
CA THR A 398 12.45 -0.24 -16.88
C THR A 398 13.96 -0.13 -16.99
N ARG A 399 14.50 0.14 -18.20
CA ARG A 399 15.90 0.51 -18.43
C ARG A 399 16.00 1.99 -18.82
N LYS A 400 16.91 2.73 -18.18
CA LYS A 400 17.19 4.14 -18.44
C LYS A 400 17.60 4.36 -19.90
N ILE A 401 18.37 3.45 -20.49
CA ILE A 401 18.81 3.59 -21.89
C ILE A 401 17.65 3.58 -22.88
N TYR A 402 16.53 2.90 -22.59
CA TYR A 402 15.33 2.94 -23.43
C TYR A 402 14.64 4.30 -23.37
N THR A 403 14.66 4.94 -22.19
CA THR A 403 14.21 6.34 -22.05
C THR A 403 15.07 7.29 -22.88
N ASP A 404 16.40 7.08 -22.94
CA ASP A 404 17.28 7.91 -23.77
C ASP A 404 16.97 7.76 -25.28
N VAL A 405 16.77 6.52 -25.76
CA VAL A 405 16.36 6.25 -27.15
C VAL A 405 15.00 6.88 -27.46
N SER A 406 14.03 6.70 -26.57
CA SER A 406 12.70 7.32 -26.67
C SER A 406 12.80 8.84 -26.78
N TYR A 407 13.64 9.47 -25.97
CA TYR A 407 13.85 10.92 -25.99
C TYR A 407 14.40 11.38 -27.36
N VAL A 408 15.38 10.67 -27.92
CA VAL A 408 15.95 11.00 -29.24
C VAL A 408 14.90 10.85 -30.35
N ALA A 409 14.14 9.76 -30.36
CA ALA A 409 13.05 9.53 -31.32
C ALA A 409 11.99 10.65 -31.24
N CYS A 410 11.56 10.99 -30.03
CA CYS A 410 10.56 12.04 -29.78
C CYS A 410 11.09 13.43 -30.17
N ALA A 411 12.37 13.72 -29.92
CA ALA A 411 12.99 14.97 -30.32
C ALA A 411 13.04 15.14 -31.84
N LYS A 412 13.35 14.05 -32.57
CA LYS A 412 13.31 14.04 -34.05
C LYS A 412 11.91 14.33 -34.58
N LYS A 413 10.87 13.73 -33.97
CA LYS A 413 9.47 13.97 -34.31
C LYS A 413 9.08 15.45 -34.11
N LEU A 414 9.46 16.04 -32.97
CA LEU A 414 9.20 17.45 -32.66
C LEU A 414 9.92 18.41 -33.62
N LEU A 415 11.18 18.16 -33.95
CA LEU A 415 11.96 18.97 -34.89
C LEU A 415 11.39 18.93 -36.32
N ALA A 416 10.63 17.88 -36.67
CA ALA A 416 9.99 17.73 -37.97
C ALA A 416 8.64 18.47 -38.10
N ALA A 417 8.13 19.09 -37.02
CA ALA A 417 6.85 19.81 -37.01
C ALA A 417 6.98 21.28 -36.53
N PRO A 418 7.94 22.08 -37.04
CA PRO A 418 8.17 23.44 -36.56
C PRO A 418 7.00 24.39 -36.88
N ASP A 419 6.14 24.04 -37.83
CA ASP A 419 4.90 24.72 -38.18
C ASP A 419 3.86 24.65 -37.05
N ALA A 420 3.80 23.50 -36.36
CA ALA A 420 2.77 23.18 -35.40
C ALA A 420 3.23 23.40 -33.96
N VAL A 421 4.49 23.14 -33.64
CA VAL A 421 4.97 23.17 -32.25
C VAL A 421 6.23 23.99 -32.09
N PHE A 422 6.45 24.47 -30.87
CA PHE A 422 7.71 25.00 -30.40
C PHE A 422 8.38 23.98 -29.47
N PRO A 423 9.37 23.20 -29.94
CA PRO A 423 10.03 22.19 -29.13
C PRO A 423 10.91 22.82 -28.04
N GLN A 424 10.80 22.31 -26.82
CA GLN A 424 11.62 22.69 -25.67
C GLN A 424 12.28 21.44 -25.08
N PHE A 425 13.59 21.29 -25.26
CA PHE A 425 14.31 20.07 -24.86
C PHE A 425 14.92 20.22 -23.46
N ALA A 426 14.24 19.69 -22.45
CA ALA A 426 14.68 19.75 -21.06
C ALA A 426 15.58 18.56 -20.69
N THR A 427 16.89 18.80 -20.59
CA THR A 427 17.87 17.75 -20.26
C THR A 427 19.16 18.31 -19.70
N HIS A 428 19.77 17.59 -18.75
CA HIS A 428 21.13 17.83 -18.27
C HIS A 428 22.16 16.88 -18.91
N ASN A 429 21.74 15.99 -19.81
CA ASN A 429 22.63 15.04 -20.47
C ASN A 429 23.29 15.67 -21.71
N ALA A 430 24.60 15.91 -21.63
CA ALA A 430 25.38 16.52 -22.72
C ALA A 430 25.34 15.71 -24.02
N GLN A 431 25.28 14.38 -23.94
CA GLN A 431 25.14 13.51 -25.11
C GLN A 431 23.79 13.75 -25.81
N THR A 432 22.70 13.75 -25.03
CA THR A 432 21.35 13.99 -25.55
C THR A 432 21.24 15.39 -26.17
N LEU A 433 21.80 16.40 -25.50
CA LEU A 433 21.87 17.77 -26.01
C LEU A 433 22.60 17.83 -27.35
N ALA A 434 23.81 17.25 -27.42
CA ALA A 434 24.63 17.29 -28.62
C ALA A 434 23.96 16.58 -29.80
N VAL A 435 23.31 15.43 -29.56
CA VAL A 435 22.52 14.72 -30.57
C VAL A 435 21.44 15.62 -31.14
N ILE A 436 20.66 16.29 -30.29
CA ILE A 436 19.57 17.17 -30.72
C ILE A 436 20.09 18.41 -31.45
N TYR A 437 21.17 19.00 -30.96
CA TYR A 437 21.81 20.14 -31.62
C TYR A 437 22.22 19.82 -33.06
N HIS A 438 22.88 18.68 -33.30
CA HIS A 438 23.26 18.27 -34.65
C HIS A 438 22.07 17.80 -35.48
N MET A 439 21.08 17.17 -34.86
CA MET A 439 19.84 16.74 -35.52
C MET A 439 19.03 17.93 -36.05
N ALA A 440 19.01 19.06 -35.33
CA ALA A 440 18.30 20.27 -35.73
C ALA A 440 18.97 21.05 -36.89
N GLY A 441 20.24 20.74 -37.17
CA GLY A 441 21.01 21.37 -38.24
C GLY A 441 21.46 22.81 -37.95
N SER A 442 22.06 23.44 -38.97
CA SER A 442 22.67 24.77 -38.85
C SER A 442 21.68 25.93 -38.96
N ASP A 443 20.53 25.72 -39.61
CA ASP A 443 19.48 26.73 -39.72
C ASP A 443 18.77 26.90 -38.36
N PHE A 444 18.92 28.08 -37.77
CA PHE A 444 18.35 28.40 -36.47
C PHE A 444 17.96 29.87 -36.37
N HIS A 445 16.80 30.11 -35.76
CA HIS A 445 16.35 31.40 -35.29
C HIS A 445 15.65 31.21 -33.94
N VAL A 446 15.66 32.25 -33.10
CA VAL A 446 14.89 32.26 -31.84
C VAL A 446 13.41 32.01 -32.17
N GLY A 447 12.78 31.11 -31.41
CA GLY A 447 11.42 30.65 -31.68
C GLY A 447 11.36 29.38 -32.52
N LYS A 448 12.46 28.87 -33.10
CA LYS A 448 12.46 27.56 -33.77
C LYS A 448 12.32 26.41 -32.76
N TYR A 449 13.24 26.36 -31.79
CA TYR A 449 13.23 25.48 -30.62
C TYR A 449 14.12 26.08 -29.52
N GLU A 450 14.05 25.56 -28.31
CA GLU A 450 14.99 25.89 -27.22
C GLU A 450 15.42 24.64 -26.44
N PHE A 451 16.51 24.76 -25.68
CA PHE A 451 16.80 23.82 -24.60
C PHE A 451 16.26 24.34 -23.27
N GLN A 452 16.15 23.45 -22.29
CA GLN A 452 15.82 23.84 -20.92
C GLN A 452 16.66 23.09 -19.90
N CYS A 453 16.83 23.71 -18.74
CA CYS A 453 17.57 23.15 -17.62
C CYS A 453 16.98 23.60 -16.30
N LEU A 454 17.35 22.94 -15.22
CA LEU A 454 16.96 23.31 -13.89
C LEU A 454 17.93 24.33 -13.30
N HIS A 455 17.41 25.27 -12.50
CA HIS A 455 18.21 26.19 -11.70
C HIS A 455 19.08 25.48 -10.67
N GLY A 456 20.30 25.98 -10.46
CA GLY A 456 21.27 25.44 -9.51
C GLY A 456 21.89 24.11 -9.92
N MET A 457 21.63 23.64 -11.15
CA MET A 457 22.09 22.34 -11.64
C MET A 457 22.56 22.37 -13.09
N GLY A 458 21.75 22.94 -13.99
CA GLY A 458 21.99 22.85 -15.43
C GLY A 458 22.86 23.95 -16.00
N GLU A 459 23.00 25.08 -15.30
CA GLU A 459 23.71 26.27 -15.77
C GLU A 459 25.15 25.99 -16.21
N PRO A 460 25.96 25.18 -15.50
CA PRO A 460 27.33 24.88 -15.95
C PRO A 460 27.40 24.25 -17.35
N LEU A 461 26.43 23.42 -17.73
CA LEU A 461 26.37 22.83 -19.07
C LEU A 461 25.94 23.87 -20.10
N TYR A 462 24.90 24.64 -19.79
CA TYR A 462 24.30 25.56 -20.76
C TYR A 462 25.08 26.87 -20.92
N ASP A 463 25.99 27.18 -20.01
CA ASP A 463 27.00 28.22 -20.19
C ASP A 463 27.94 27.94 -21.37
N GLU A 464 28.08 26.68 -21.81
CA GLU A 464 28.78 26.28 -23.04
C GLU A 464 27.89 26.24 -24.29
N VAL A 465 26.60 26.58 -24.15
CA VAL A 465 25.58 26.42 -25.20
C VAL A 465 25.01 27.78 -25.60
N VAL A 466 24.68 28.61 -24.62
CA VAL A 466 24.04 29.92 -24.80
C VAL A 466 25.07 30.96 -25.28
N GLY A 467 24.66 31.80 -26.24
CA GLY A 467 25.47 32.91 -26.76
C GLY A 467 26.23 32.60 -28.05
N ARG A 468 26.57 33.67 -28.80
CA ARG A 468 27.19 33.60 -30.14
C ARG A 468 28.59 32.99 -30.15
N GLN A 469 29.28 33.08 -29.02
CA GLN A 469 30.60 32.52 -28.78
C GLN A 469 30.59 30.99 -28.54
N ASN A 470 29.40 30.41 -28.35
CA ASN A 470 29.16 29.02 -28.01
C ASN A 470 28.35 28.32 -29.13
N LEU A 471 27.42 27.42 -28.81
CA LEU A 471 26.52 26.78 -29.78
C LEU A 471 25.40 27.69 -30.28
N ASN A 472 25.26 28.90 -29.72
CA ASN A 472 24.25 29.89 -30.06
C ASN A 472 22.83 29.29 -30.09
N ARG A 473 22.46 28.61 -29.00
CA ARG A 473 21.10 28.11 -28.76
C ARG A 473 20.58 28.62 -27.41
N PRO A 474 19.31 29.06 -27.32
CA PRO A 474 18.75 29.54 -26.06
C PRO A 474 18.51 28.39 -25.09
N CYS A 475 18.62 28.70 -23.80
CA CYS A 475 18.23 27.81 -22.71
C CYS A 475 17.27 28.53 -21.77
N ARG A 476 16.13 27.91 -21.48
CA ARG A 476 15.20 28.35 -20.44
C ARG A 476 15.47 27.62 -19.14
N ILE A 477 15.76 28.36 -18.09
CA ILE A 477 15.95 27.87 -16.74
C ILE A 477 14.59 27.70 -16.09
N TYR A 478 14.28 26.47 -15.71
CA TYR A 478 13.18 26.13 -14.84
C TYR A 478 13.57 26.52 -13.41
N ALA A 479 12.90 27.52 -12.85
CA ALA A 479 13.32 28.22 -11.64
C ALA A 479 12.32 28.03 -10.51
N PRO A 480 12.62 27.18 -9.51
CA PRO A 480 11.77 27.01 -8.33
C PRO A 480 11.68 28.30 -7.51
N VAL A 481 10.47 28.60 -7.03
CA VAL A 481 10.14 29.77 -6.22
C VAL A 481 9.25 29.34 -5.07
N GLY A 482 9.66 29.62 -3.84
CA GLY A 482 8.85 29.32 -2.66
C GLY A 482 9.67 29.29 -1.38
N THR A 483 8.97 29.16 -0.26
CA THR A 483 9.58 29.11 1.07
C THR A 483 10.40 27.83 1.29
N HIS A 484 11.26 27.83 2.29
CA HIS A 484 11.99 26.63 2.71
C HIS A 484 11.07 25.45 3.04
N GLU A 485 9.91 25.70 3.67
CA GLU A 485 8.93 24.64 3.98
C GLU A 485 8.40 23.98 2.71
N THR A 486 8.01 24.80 1.72
CA THR A 486 7.48 24.34 0.43
C THR A 486 8.55 23.56 -0.36
N LEU A 487 9.81 24.00 -0.34
CA LEU A 487 10.92 23.31 -0.99
C LEU A 487 11.14 21.91 -0.42
N LEU A 488 11.10 21.75 0.92
CA LEU A 488 11.45 20.49 1.58
C LEU A 488 10.49 19.35 1.21
N ALA A 489 9.20 19.62 0.99
CA ALA A 489 8.25 18.61 0.53
C ALA A 489 8.68 17.95 -0.80
N TYR A 490 9.35 18.73 -1.66
CA TYR A 490 9.72 18.36 -3.03
C TYR A 490 11.20 17.97 -3.21
N LEU A 491 12.08 18.42 -2.31
CA LEU A 491 13.55 18.36 -2.47
C LEU A 491 14.08 16.93 -2.69
N VAL A 492 13.53 15.92 -2.01
CA VAL A 492 14.00 14.53 -2.15
C VAL A 492 13.82 14.04 -3.58
N ARG A 493 12.61 14.17 -4.15
CA ARG A 493 12.34 13.77 -5.54
C ARG A 493 13.24 14.50 -6.53
N ARG A 494 13.49 15.79 -6.28
CA ARG A 494 14.39 16.61 -7.10
C ARG A 494 15.83 16.11 -7.07
N LEU A 495 16.32 15.74 -5.89
CA LEU A 495 17.66 15.22 -5.71
C LEU A 495 17.80 13.84 -6.38
N LEU A 496 16.78 13.00 -6.32
CA LEU A 496 16.77 11.69 -6.98
C LEU A 496 16.87 11.79 -8.50
N GLU A 497 16.20 12.78 -9.12
CA GLU A 497 16.21 13.04 -10.56
C GLU A 497 17.64 13.11 -11.13
N ASN A 498 18.57 13.70 -10.37
CA ASN A 498 19.94 13.93 -10.82
C ASN A 498 20.99 13.15 -10.01
N GLY A 499 20.63 12.54 -8.88
CA GLY A 499 21.51 11.83 -7.96
C GLY A 499 21.55 10.30 -8.10
N ALA A 500 20.65 9.70 -8.90
CA ALA A 500 20.67 8.24 -9.13
C ALA A 500 21.95 7.77 -9.84
N ASN A 501 22.35 6.50 -9.68
CA ASN A 501 23.61 5.96 -10.28
C ASN A 501 23.59 6.02 -11.82
N SER A 502 22.41 5.94 -12.42
CA SER A 502 22.20 6.03 -13.86
C SER A 502 22.08 7.47 -14.39
N SER A 503 22.02 8.47 -13.51
CA SER A 503 21.95 9.90 -13.86
C SER A 503 23.24 10.38 -14.54
N PHE A 504 23.12 11.24 -15.55
CA PHE A 504 24.27 11.85 -16.20
C PHE A 504 25.04 12.79 -15.25
N VAL A 505 24.32 13.59 -14.44
CA VAL A 505 24.93 14.55 -13.50
C VAL A 505 25.77 13.82 -12.45
N ASN A 506 25.31 12.65 -12.01
CA ASN A 506 26.09 11.81 -11.11
C ASN A 506 27.30 11.19 -11.83
N ARG A 507 27.09 10.60 -13.02
CA ARG A 507 28.16 9.93 -13.79
C ARG A 507 29.25 10.87 -14.29
N ILE A 508 28.97 12.16 -14.55
CA ILE A 508 30.00 13.11 -15.01
C ILE A 508 30.96 13.50 -13.88
N ALA A 509 30.46 13.59 -12.64
CA ALA A 509 31.24 13.86 -11.44
C ALA A 509 32.10 12.66 -11.02
N ASP A 510 31.71 11.44 -11.39
CA ASP A 510 32.49 10.24 -11.13
C ASP A 510 33.75 10.17 -12.04
N PRO A 511 34.98 10.24 -11.47
CA PRO A 511 36.22 10.16 -12.24
C PRO A 511 36.48 8.77 -12.85
N TYR A 512 35.80 7.71 -12.38
CA TYR A 512 35.94 6.35 -12.91
C TYR A 512 35.08 6.11 -14.17
N VAL A 513 34.10 6.98 -14.44
CA VAL A 513 33.34 6.93 -15.69
C VAL A 513 34.14 7.66 -16.77
N SER A 514 34.48 6.95 -17.85
CA SER A 514 35.24 7.55 -18.94
C SER A 514 34.38 8.53 -19.74
N VAL A 515 35.03 9.48 -20.44
CA VAL A 515 34.30 10.35 -21.38
C VAL A 515 33.67 9.53 -22.51
N GLU A 516 34.31 8.42 -22.94
CA GLU A 516 33.74 7.50 -23.93
C GLU A 516 32.39 6.93 -23.48
N ASP A 517 32.29 6.49 -22.22
CA ASP A 517 31.04 5.93 -21.67
C ASP A 517 29.91 6.96 -21.58
N LEU A 518 30.26 8.25 -21.46
CA LEU A 518 29.30 9.36 -21.37
C LEU A 518 28.82 9.83 -22.75
N VAL A 519 29.63 9.68 -23.80
CA VAL A 519 29.28 10.07 -25.17
C VAL A 519 28.73 8.92 -26.02
N ALA A 520 28.70 7.70 -25.48
CA ALA A 520 28.20 6.53 -26.17
C ALA A 520 26.75 6.73 -26.66
N ASP A 521 26.48 6.32 -27.90
CA ASP A 521 25.17 6.47 -28.52
C ASP A 521 24.19 5.42 -27.97
N PRO A 522 23.12 5.81 -27.26
CA PRO A 522 22.16 4.87 -26.71
C PRO A 522 21.43 4.08 -27.81
N VAL A 523 21.24 4.63 -29.00
CA VAL A 523 20.56 3.96 -30.12
C VAL A 523 21.39 2.77 -30.60
N ASP A 524 22.70 2.95 -30.76
CA ASP A 524 23.60 1.88 -31.19
C ASP A 524 23.76 0.79 -30.13
N ILE A 525 23.80 1.16 -28.84
CA ILE A 525 23.89 0.18 -27.74
C ILE A 525 22.64 -0.70 -27.73
N VAL A 526 21.44 -0.09 -27.81
CA VAL A 526 20.19 -0.84 -27.78
C VAL A 526 20.01 -1.69 -29.04
N ALA A 527 20.37 -1.17 -30.22
CA ALA A 527 20.30 -1.92 -31.48
C ALA A 527 21.21 -3.17 -31.49
N ARG A 528 22.29 -3.18 -30.69
CA ARG A 528 23.21 -4.31 -30.56
C ARG A 528 22.86 -5.28 -29.42
N MET A 529 21.81 -4.99 -28.64
CA MET A 529 21.33 -5.94 -27.65
C MET A 529 20.83 -7.22 -28.35
N GLN A 530 21.03 -8.37 -27.72
CA GLN A 530 20.55 -9.64 -28.26
C GLN A 530 19.03 -9.62 -28.50
N ILE A 531 18.29 -8.98 -27.59
CA ILE A 531 16.86 -8.71 -27.73
C ILE A 531 16.64 -7.23 -27.34
N PRO A 532 16.47 -6.32 -28.31
CA PRO A 532 16.15 -4.94 -28.02
C PRO A 532 14.80 -4.83 -27.27
N GLY A 533 14.77 -4.02 -26.22
CA GLY A 533 13.56 -3.82 -25.40
C GLY A 533 13.31 -4.89 -24.34
N MET A 534 14.29 -5.71 -23.97
CA MET A 534 14.13 -6.59 -22.81
C MET A 534 14.00 -5.77 -21.52
N LYS A 535 12.97 -6.07 -20.71
CA LYS A 535 12.80 -5.46 -19.38
C LYS A 535 14.07 -5.56 -18.52
N HIS A 536 14.22 -4.68 -17.55
CA HIS A 536 15.34 -4.77 -16.61
C HIS A 536 15.29 -6.06 -15.79
N ASP A 537 16.42 -6.76 -15.66
CA ASP A 537 16.47 -8.11 -15.08
C ASP A 537 16.08 -8.15 -13.59
N LYS A 538 16.39 -7.07 -12.87
CA LYS A 538 16.05 -6.89 -11.44
C LYS A 538 14.66 -6.30 -11.16
N ILE A 539 13.86 -6.02 -12.19
CA ILE A 539 12.50 -5.51 -12.03
C ILE A 539 11.52 -6.62 -12.44
N ALA A 540 10.83 -7.17 -11.44
CA ALA A 540 9.77 -8.14 -11.67
C ALA A 540 8.53 -7.42 -12.23
N LEU A 541 7.91 -8.00 -13.26
CA LEU A 541 6.57 -7.57 -13.68
C LEU A 541 5.57 -7.80 -12.54
N PRO A 542 4.45 -7.06 -12.49
CA PRO A 542 3.47 -7.24 -11.43
C PRO A 542 2.95 -8.68 -11.31
N GLY A 543 2.78 -9.39 -12.43
CA GLY A 543 2.39 -10.81 -12.46
C GLY A 543 3.39 -11.78 -11.84
N ASP A 544 4.67 -11.39 -11.78
CA ASP A 544 5.81 -12.27 -11.43
C ASP A 544 6.39 -11.97 -10.03
N LEU A 545 5.73 -11.12 -9.23
CA LEU A 545 6.25 -10.63 -7.94
C LEU A 545 6.67 -11.71 -6.94
N TYR A 546 6.04 -12.88 -6.98
CA TYR A 546 6.23 -13.94 -5.98
C TYR A 546 6.98 -15.17 -6.53
N GLY A 547 7.69 -15.01 -7.65
CA GLY A 547 8.47 -16.09 -8.26
C GLY A 547 7.57 -17.18 -8.85
N THR A 548 7.48 -18.34 -8.20
CA THR A 548 6.73 -19.48 -8.72
C THR A 548 5.20 -19.30 -8.62
N ARG A 549 4.73 -18.48 -7.68
CA ARG A 549 3.31 -18.14 -7.56
C ARG A 549 3.00 -16.92 -8.43
N ARG A 550 2.06 -17.06 -9.37
CA ARG A 550 1.53 -15.94 -10.16
C ARG A 550 0.69 -15.00 -9.27
N ASN A 551 0.96 -13.70 -9.34
CA ASN A 551 0.16 -12.67 -8.67
C ASN A 551 -1.23 -12.52 -9.32
N SER A 552 -2.23 -12.12 -8.54
CA SER A 552 -3.51 -11.65 -9.08
C SER A 552 -3.32 -10.38 -9.94
N ALA A 553 -4.12 -10.25 -11.00
CA ALA A 553 -4.11 -9.08 -11.88
C ALA A 553 -5.27 -8.12 -11.53
N GLY A 554 -5.02 -6.81 -11.54
CA GLY A 554 -6.04 -5.78 -11.36
C GLY A 554 -6.54 -5.18 -12.66
N ILE A 555 -7.24 -4.06 -12.56
CA ILE A 555 -7.75 -3.27 -13.70
C ILE A 555 -7.23 -1.85 -13.58
N ASP A 556 -6.71 -1.31 -14.68
CA ASP A 556 -6.29 0.09 -14.75
C ASP A 556 -7.51 1.00 -14.98
N VAL A 557 -7.97 1.64 -13.91
CA VAL A 557 -9.14 2.54 -13.95
C VAL A 557 -8.86 3.91 -14.60
N SER A 558 -7.64 4.11 -15.12
CA SER A 558 -7.28 5.27 -15.93
C SER A 558 -7.21 4.98 -17.43
N ASN A 559 -7.34 3.71 -17.83
CA ASN A 559 -7.35 3.29 -19.22
C ASN A 559 -8.77 3.31 -19.81
N GLU A 560 -9.03 4.15 -20.81
CA GLU A 560 -10.36 4.32 -21.39
C GLU A 560 -10.90 3.05 -22.08
N THR A 561 -10.03 2.24 -22.68
CA THR A 561 -10.44 0.94 -23.26
C THR A 561 -10.92 0.00 -22.15
N SER A 562 -10.15 -0.10 -21.07
CA SER A 562 -10.54 -0.92 -19.92
C SER A 562 -11.83 -0.44 -19.26
N LEU A 563 -12.06 0.88 -19.19
CA LEU A 563 -13.31 1.44 -18.65
C LEU A 563 -14.51 1.20 -19.59
N GLU A 564 -14.32 1.26 -20.91
CA GLU A 564 -15.34 0.96 -21.91
C GLU A 564 -15.76 -0.51 -21.81
N GLU A 565 -14.79 -1.43 -21.83
CA GLU A 565 -15.00 -2.88 -21.69
C GLU A 565 -15.67 -3.23 -20.35
N LEU A 566 -15.14 -2.69 -19.26
CA LEU A 566 -15.69 -2.90 -17.92
C LEU A 566 -17.12 -2.37 -17.80
N THR A 567 -17.43 -1.21 -18.38
CA THR A 567 -18.80 -0.65 -18.33
C THR A 567 -19.80 -1.62 -18.96
N GLU A 568 -19.47 -2.23 -20.09
CA GLU A 568 -20.33 -3.20 -20.76
C GLU A 568 -20.43 -4.52 -19.98
N ALA A 569 -19.33 -5.00 -19.39
CA ALA A 569 -19.35 -6.17 -18.52
C ALA A 569 -20.20 -5.96 -17.25
N LEU A 570 -20.10 -4.79 -16.61
CA LEU A 570 -20.92 -4.43 -15.46
C LEU A 570 -22.40 -4.35 -15.83
N LYS A 571 -22.75 -3.70 -16.95
CA LYS A 571 -24.13 -3.70 -17.47
C LYS A 571 -24.64 -5.11 -17.71
N GLY A 572 -23.82 -5.97 -18.32
CA GLY A 572 -24.13 -7.39 -18.54
C GLY A 572 -24.42 -8.13 -17.23
N SER A 573 -23.60 -7.92 -16.20
CA SER A 573 -23.77 -8.54 -14.88
C SER A 573 -25.12 -8.18 -14.21
N ALA A 574 -25.65 -6.98 -14.46
CA ALA A 574 -26.95 -6.55 -13.93
C ALA A 574 -28.15 -7.23 -14.59
N THR A 575 -27.95 -7.86 -15.76
CA THR A 575 -28.99 -8.65 -16.46
C THR A 575 -29.06 -10.10 -15.99
N VAL A 576 -28.07 -10.56 -15.22
CA VAL A 576 -28.02 -11.92 -14.69
C VAL A 576 -29.01 -12.06 -13.54
N LEU A 577 -29.84 -13.10 -13.59
CA LEU A 577 -30.71 -13.46 -12.47
C LEU A 577 -29.90 -14.21 -11.40
N TRP A 578 -29.30 -13.47 -10.48
CA TRP A 578 -28.50 -14.02 -9.40
C TRP A 578 -29.36 -14.80 -8.39
N LYS A 579 -28.89 -16.00 -8.02
CA LYS A 579 -29.58 -16.87 -7.07
C LYS A 579 -28.59 -17.52 -6.11
N ALA A 580 -28.97 -17.58 -4.83
CA ALA A 580 -28.31 -18.39 -3.82
C ALA A 580 -29.31 -19.38 -3.22
N ALA A 581 -28.91 -20.64 -3.10
CA ALA A 581 -29.72 -21.70 -2.51
C ALA A 581 -28.82 -22.77 -1.88
N PRO A 582 -29.32 -23.57 -0.91
CA PRO A 582 -28.54 -24.66 -0.34
C PRO A 582 -28.15 -25.68 -1.42
N THR A 583 -26.91 -26.18 -1.41
CA THR A 583 -26.38 -27.07 -2.47
C THR A 583 -27.26 -28.30 -2.73
N HIS A 584 -27.84 -28.89 -1.67
CA HIS A 584 -28.76 -30.02 -1.75
C HIS A 584 -30.17 -29.64 -1.31
N GLU A 585 -30.74 -28.63 -1.97
CA GLU A 585 -32.09 -28.17 -1.67
C GLU A 585 -33.16 -29.26 -1.79
N LYS A 586 -34.14 -29.25 -0.87
CA LYS A 586 -35.29 -30.16 -0.91
C LYS A 586 -36.61 -29.38 -0.83
N GLY A 587 -37.46 -29.59 -1.84
CA GLY A 587 -38.80 -29.01 -1.90
C GLY A 587 -38.81 -27.50 -2.16
N ALA A 588 -40.02 -26.92 -2.20
CA ALA A 588 -40.18 -25.47 -2.33
C ALA A 588 -40.15 -24.83 -0.94
N ALA A 589 -39.21 -23.89 -0.71
CA ALA A 589 -39.16 -23.05 0.47
C ALA A 589 -39.25 -21.57 0.07
N PRO A 590 -39.69 -20.67 0.97
CA PRO A 590 -39.78 -19.25 0.66
C PRO A 590 -38.40 -18.68 0.32
N THR A 591 -38.39 -17.84 -0.71
CA THR A 591 -37.23 -17.05 -1.12
C THR A 591 -37.37 -15.62 -0.64
N ARG A 592 -36.24 -14.93 -0.47
CA ARG A 592 -36.16 -13.51 -0.13
C ARG A 592 -35.34 -12.78 -1.18
N ASP A 593 -35.72 -11.54 -1.47
CA ASP A 593 -34.94 -10.65 -2.32
C ASP A 593 -33.66 -10.19 -1.61
N VAL A 594 -32.57 -10.15 -2.36
CA VAL A 594 -31.32 -9.50 -1.95
C VAL A 594 -31.30 -8.14 -2.64
N VAL A 595 -31.28 -7.07 -1.84
CA VAL A 595 -31.40 -5.68 -2.31
C VAL A 595 -30.07 -4.97 -2.23
N ASN A 596 -29.85 -4.00 -3.10
CA ASN A 596 -28.66 -3.17 -3.07
C ASN A 596 -28.70 -2.22 -1.86
N PRO A 597 -27.70 -2.21 -0.97
CA PRO A 597 -27.69 -1.34 0.20
C PRO A 597 -27.65 0.16 -0.16
N ALA A 598 -27.23 0.51 -1.38
CA ALA A 598 -27.17 1.89 -1.85
C ALA A 598 -28.52 2.38 -2.40
N ASP A 599 -29.41 1.47 -2.80
CA ASP A 599 -30.73 1.78 -3.35
C ASP A 599 -31.65 0.56 -3.21
N GLY A 600 -32.55 0.58 -2.22
CA GLY A 600 -33.43 -0.55 -1.92
C GLY A 600 -34.43 -0.91 -3.02
N ARG A 601 -34.48 -0.14 -4.12
CA ARG A 601 -35.27 -0.43 -5.32
C ARG A 601 -34.53 -1.35 -6.29
N ASP A 602 -33.20 -1.42 -6.21
CA ASP A 602 -32.35 -2.29 -7.04
C ASP A 602 -32.31 -3.70 -6.43
N ILE A 603 -33.09 -4.61 -6.99
CA ILE A 603 -33.08 -6.04 -6.60
C ILE A 603 -31.90 -6.73 -7.29
N VAL A 604 -30.93 -7.18 -6.49
CA VAL A 604 -29.70 -7.81 -6.98
C VAL A 604 -29.94 -9.25 -7.41
N GLY A 605 -30.74 -9.98 -6.65
CA GLY A 605 -31.07 -11.37 -6.89
C GLY A 605 -31.98 -11.92 -5.79
N VAL A 606 -32.05 -13.25 -5.70
CA VAL A 606 -32.88 -13.93 -4.69
C VAL A 606 -32.11 -14.99 -3.94
N VAL A 607 -32.42 -15.16 -2.65
CA VAL A 607 -31.86 -16.20 -1.79
C VAL A 607 -32.96 -17.12 -1.26
N ARG A 608 -32.73 -18.43 -1.33
CA ARG A 608 -33.43 -19.44 -0.51
C ARG A 608 -32.50 -19.79 0.64
N GLU A 609 -32.94 -19.56 1.86
CA GLU A 609 -32.15 -19.92 3.04
C GLU A 609 -32.37 -21.39 3.40
N ALA A 610 -31.35 -22.02 3.98
CA ALA A 610 -31.41 -23.39 4.47
C ALA A 610 -32.28 -23.49 5.72
N THR A 611 -33.03 -24.58 5.81
CA THR A 611 -33.65 -24.99 7.08
C THR A 611 -32.61 -25.60 8.03
N ILE A 612 -32.94 -25.67 9.32
CA ILE A 612 -32.06 -26.31 10.33
C ILE A 612 -31.87 -27.80 10.00
N GLU A 613 -32.91 -28.46 9.50
CA GLU A 613 -32.88 -29.86 9.07
C GLU A 613 -31.96 -30.05 7.85
N GLU A 614 -31.99 -29.13 6.88
CA GLU A 614 -31.07 -29.14 5.74
C GLU A 614 -29.62 -28.89 6.16
N ALA A 615 -29.39 -28.02 7.15
CA ALA A 615 -28.05 -27.81 7.71
C ALA A 615 -27.50 -29.09 8.36
N GLY A 616 -28.33 -29.81 9.13
CA GLY A 616 -27.95 -31.12 9.69
C GLY A 616 -27.71 -32.18 8.61
N ALA A 617 -28.55 -32.22 7.58
CA ALA A 617 -28.36 -33.13 6.44
C ALA A 617 -27.07 -32.83 5.67
N ALA A 618 -26.73 -31.56 5.49
CA ALA A 618 -25.50 -31.14 4.84
C ALA A 618 -24.25 -31.65 5.60
N ALA A 619 -24.26 -31.53 6.94
CA ALA A 619 -23.18 -32.04 7.79
C ALA A 619 -23.00 -33.56 7.66
N ALA A 620 -24.10 -34.31 7.61
CA ALA A 620 -24.06 -35.76 7.39
C ALA A 620 -23.50 -36.14 6.01
N ILE A 621 -23.87 -35.41 4.95
CA ILE A 621 -23.33 -35.61 3.58
C ILE A 621 -21.82 -35.31 3.54
N ALA A 622 -21.40 -34.20 4.15
CA ALA A 622 -19.99 -33.82 4.21
C ALA A 622 -19.14 -34.90 4.90
N LEU A 623 -19.64 -35.48 6.00
CA LEU A 623 -18.96 -36.58 6.68
C LEU A 623 -18.80 -37.82 5.77
N GLN A 624 -19.84 -38.18 5.01
CA GLN A 624 -19.80 -39.31 4.08
C GLN A 624 -18.80 -39.08 2.92
N ALA A 625 -18.72 -37.86 2.41
CA ALA A 625 -17.80 -37.50 1.34
C ALA A 625 -16.34 -37.40 1.79
N GLY A 626 -16.08 -37.16 3.10
CA GLY A 626 -14.77 -36.82 3.64
C GLY A 626 -13.65 -37.82 3.32
N ALA A 627 -13.92 -39.13 3.40
CA ALA A 627 -12.90 -40.14 3.10
C ALA A 627 -12.45 -40.10 1.63
N SER A 628 -13.38 -39.89 0.70
CA SER A 628 -13.07 -39.79 -0.73
C SER A 628 -12.27 -38.53 -1.05
N TRP A 629 -12.55 -37.42 -0.36
CA TRP A 629 -11.84 -36.16 -0.55
C TRP A 629 -10.43 -36.18 0.05
N ALA A 630 -10.28 -36.76 1.23
CA ALA A 630 -8.98 -36.95 1.88
C ALA A 630 -8.02 -37.78 1.00
N ALA A 631 -8.56 -38.74 0.24
CA ALA A 631 -7.80 -39.59 -0.68
C ALA A 631 -7.33 -38.87 -1.95
N VAL A 632 -7.92 -37.72 -2.32
CA VAL A 632 -7.41 -36.89 -3.41
C VAL A 632 -6.07 -36.32 -3.00
N SER A 633 -5.03 -36.47 -3.82
CA SER A 633 -3.68 -36.05 -3.45
C SER A 633 -3.62 -34.54 -3.16
N PRO A 634 -2.76 -34.07 -2.23
CA PRO A 634 -2.61 -32.64 -1.94
C PRO A 634 -2.29 -31.80 -3.18
N ALA A 635 -1.50 -32.34 -4.11
CA ALA A 635 -1.17 -31.69 -5.38
C ALA A 635 -2.41 -31.51 -6.29
N GLU A 636 -3.28 -32.50 -6.38
CA GLU A 636 -4.52 -32.39 -7.16
C GLU A 636 -5.53 -31.43 -6.51
N ARG A 637 -5.61 -31.42 -5.17
CA ARG A 637 -6.42 -30.42 -4.46
C ARG A 637 -5.89 -29.01 -4.71
N ALA A 638 -4.58 -28.80 -4.67
CA ALA A 638 -3.94 -27.53 -5.00
C ALA A 638 -4.22 -27.10 -6.45
N ALA A 639 -4.14 -28.02 -7.42
CA ALA A 639 -4.43 -27.74 -8.82
C ALA A 639 -5.90 -27.31 -9.05
N ARG A 640 -6.85 -27.84 -8.26
CA ARG A 640 -8.26 -27.38 -8.29
C ARG A 640 -8.41 -25.94 -7.81
N LEU A 641 -7.69 -25.55 -6.75
CA LEU A 641 -7.69 -24.16 -6.28
C LEU A 641 -7.09 -23.21 -7.32
N GLU A 642 -6.02 -23.60 -8.01
CA GLU A 642 -5.42 -22.78 -9.07
C GLU A 642 -6.35 -22.59 -10.26
N ARG A 643 -7.07 -23.66 -10.67
CA ARG A 643 -8.13 -23.55 -11.69
C ARG A 643 -9.23 -22.58 -11.25
N ALA A 644 -9.69 -22.67 -10.01
CA ALA A 644 -10.67 -21.72 -9.47
C ALA A 644 -10.15 -20.27 -9.47
N ALA A 645 -8.85 -20.08 -9.20
CA ALA A 645 -8.23 -18.77 -9.21
C ALA A 645 -8.18 -18.19 -10.64
N ASP A 646 -7.87 -19.02 -11.62
CA ASP A 646 -7.87 -18.61 -13.03
C ASP A 646 -9.30 -18.31 -13.53
N ASP A 647 -10.30 -19.08 -13.11
CA ASP A 647 -11.71 -18.83 -13.40
C ASP A 647 -12.21 -17.53 -12.75
N MET A 648 -11.84 -17.25 -11.50
CA MET A 648 -12.16 -15.99 -10.82
C MET A 648 -11.50 -14.80 -11.51
N GLN A 649 -10.23 -14.93 -11.91
CA GLN A 649 -9.51 -13.89 -12.65
C GLN A 649 -10.18 -13.62 -14.01
N ALA A 650 -10.57 -14.66 -14.73
CA ALA A 650 -11.23 -14.54 -16.04
C ALA A 650 -12.64 -13.94 -15.94
N LYS A 651 -13.34 -14.17 -14.82
CA LYS A 651 -14.69 -13.63 -14.57
C LYS A 651 -14.70 -12.33 -13.76
N MET A 652 -13.54 -11.74 -13.49
CA MET A 652 -13.38 -10.61 -12.57
C MET A 652 -14.45 -9.55 -12.81
N GLU A 653 -14.58 -9.04 -14.02
CA GLU A 653 -15.52 -7.95 -14.36
C GLU A 653 -16.99 -8.26 -14.02
N THR A 654 -17.42 -9.51 -14.20
CA THR A 654 -18.78 -9.94 -13.81
C THR A 654 -18.92 -10.00 -12.28
N LEU A 655 -17.90 -10.51 -11.59
CA LEU A 655 -17.87 -10.55 -10.12
C LEU A 655 -17.91 -9.14 -9.52
N LEU A 656 -17.23 -8.17 -10.16
CA LEU A 656 -17.25 -6.77 -9.71
C LEU A 656 -18.67 -6.22 -9.67
N GLY A 657 -19.47 -6.45 -10.71
CA GLY A 657 -20.83 -5.94 -10.77
C GLY A 657 -21.74 -6.52 -9.68
N LEU A 658 -21.55 -7.80 -9.34
CA LEU A 658 -22.25 -8.43 -8.23
C LEU A 658 -21.80 -7.87 -6.87
N ILE A 659 -20.51 -7.76 -6.62
CA ILE A 659 -19.95 -7.21 -5.36
C ILE A 659 -20.38 -5.75 -5.16
N ILE A 660 -20.34 -4.93 -6.21
CA ILE A 660 -20.74 -3.51 -6.15
C ILE A 660 -22.20 -3.39 -5.74
N ARG A 661 -23.10 -4.20 -6.33
CA ARG A 661 -24.54 -4.12 -6.09
C ARG A 661 -24.98 -4.81 -4.80
N GLU A 662 -24.43 -5.99 -4.48
CA GLU A 662 -24.82 -6.75 -3.29
C GLU A 662 -24.22 -6.18 -2.01
N ALA A 663 -22.92 -5.88 -2.02
CA ALA A 663 -22.18 -5.47 -0.83
C ALA A 663 -21.94 -3.96 -0.73
N GLY A 664 -22.39 -3.17 -1.72
CA GLY A 664 -22.24 -1.72 -1.72
C GLY A 664 -20.79 -1.24 -1.85
N LYS A 665 -19.89 -2.05 -2.42
CA LYS A 665 -18.47 -1.67 -2.57
C LYS A 665 -18.24 -0.78 -3.79
N SER A 666 -17.27 0.12 -3.70
CA SER A 666 -16.75 0.85 -4.87
C SER A 666 -15.99 -0.10 -5.80
N LEU A 667 -15.76 0.33 -7.05
CA LEU A 667 -15.02 -0.46 -8.04
C LEU A 667 -13.65 -0.91 -7.52
N LEU A 668 -12.85 0.02 -6.99
CA LEU A 668 -11.49 -0.29 -6.54
C LEU A 668 -11.49 -1.32 -5.41
N ASN A 669 -12.47 -1.25 -4.53
CA ASN A 669 -12.62 -2.21 -3.43
C ASN A 669 -13.10 -3.58 -3.91
N ALA A 670 -13.97 -3.64 -4.91
CA ALA A 670 -14.37 -4.88 -5.55
C ALA A 670 -13.19 -5.53 -6.30
N VAL A 671 -12.36 -4.76 -7.01
CA VAL A 671 -11.14 -5.25 -7.69
C VAL A 671 -10.16 -5.83 -6.67
N ALA A 672 -9.88 -5.09 -5.59
CA ALA A 672 -9.01 -5.55 -4.52
C ALA A 672 -9.52 -6.85 -3.88
N GLU A 673 -10.84 -6.98 -3.71
CA GLU A 673 -11.44 -8.18 -3.13
C GLU A 673 -11.36 -9.41 -4.04
N VAL A 674 -11.65 -9.28 -5.33
CA VAL A 674 -11.49 -10.41 -6.27
C VAL A 674 -10.02 -10.83 -6.33
N ARG A 675 -9.10 -9.86 -6.35
CA ARG A 675 -7.65 -10.12 -6.30
C ARG A 675 -7.25 -10.89 -5.04
N GLU A 676 -7.75 -10.49 -3.87
CA GLU A 676 -7.47 -11.15 -2.60
C GLU A 676 -8.00 -12.60 -2.60
N ALA A 677 -9.18 -12.87 -3.17
CA ALA A 677 -9.71 -14.22 -3.34
C ALA A 677 -8.81 -15.10 -4.23
N VAL A 678 -8.38 -14.56 -5.39
CA VAL A 678 -7.43 -15.22 -6.32
C VAL A 678 -6.11 -15.51 -5.61
N ASP A 679 -5.60 -14.55 -4.83
CA ASP A 679 -4.34 -14.70 -4.12
C ASP A 679 -4.42 -15.74 -2.99
N PHE A 680 -5.55 -15.83 -2.26
CA PHE A 680 -5.78 -16.91 -1.28
C PHE A 680 -5.71 -18.29 -1.93
N LEU A 681 -6.44 -18.48 -3.04
CA LEU A 681 -6.47 -19.75 -3.77
C LEU A 681 -5.06 -20.18 -4.19
N ARG A 682 -4.31 -19.27 -4.84
CA ARG A 682 -2.94 -19.55 -5.30
C ARG A 682 -1.94 -19.70 -4.15
N TYR A 683 -2.08 -18.92 -3.09
CA TYR A 683 -1.21 -19.01 -1.92
C TYR A 683 -1.36 -20.35 -1.22
N TYR A 684 -2.59 -20.77 -0.91
CA TYR A 684 -2.83 -22.03 -0.21
C TYR A 684 -2.54 -23.26 -1.08
N ALA A 685 -2.71 -23.17 -2.40
CA ALA A 685 -2.23 -24.18 -3.34
C ALA A 685 -0.70 -24.35 -3.24
N GLU A 686 0.06 -23.25 -3.23
CA GLU A 686 1.52 -23.30 -3.11
C GLU A 686 1.98 -23.78 -1.74
N GLN A 687 1.38 -23.30 -0.64
CA GLN A 687 1.70 -23.79 0.71
C GLN A 687 1.46 -25.30 0.81
N THR A 688 0.32 -25.78 0.29
CA THR A 688 -0.02 -27.21 0.27
C THR A 688 1.08 -28.05 -0.37
N ARG A 689 1.57 -27.64 -1.55
CA ARG A 689 2.64 -28.36 -2.25
C ARG A 689 3.95 -28.40 -1.47
N ARG A 690 4.21 -27.39 -0.65
CA ARG A 690 5.42 -27.31 0.17
C ARG A 690 5.33 -28.09 1.47
N THR A 691 4.13 -28.35 2.00
CA THR A 691 3.97 -28.84 3.37
C THR A 691 3.18 -30.13 3.51
N LEU A 692 2.08 -30.33 2.77
CA LEU A 692 1.14 -31.40 3.05
C LEU A 692 1.54 -32.72 2.35
N GLY A 693 2.00 -33.67 3.16
CA GLY A 693 2.14 -35.09 2.81
C GLY A 693 1.16 -36.02 3.56
N PRO A 694 1.28 -37.36 3.39
CA PRO A 694 0.36 -38.35 3.97
C PRO A 694 0.24 -38.34 5.51
N SER A 695 1.22 -37.78 6.22
CA SER A 695 1.24 -37.66 7.69
C SER A 695 0.32 -36.56 8.24
N HIS A 696 -0.24 -35.70 7.40
CA HIS A 696 -1.07 -34.56 7.80
C HIS A 696 -2.52 -34.84 7.43
N ALA A 697 -3.15 -35.76 8.18
CA ALA A 697 -4.52 -36.16 7.93
C ALA A 697 -5.50 -35.00 8.16
N PRO A 698 -6.56 -34.86 7.35
CA PRO A 698 -7.59 -33.86 7.58
C PRO A 698 -8.36 -34.14 8.89
N LEU A 699 -8.99 -33.11 9.42
CA LEU A 699 -9.79 -33.18 10.65
C LEU A 699 -11.17 -33.82 10.40
N GLY A 700 -11.77 -33.57 9.24
CA GLY A 700 -13.16 -33.94 8.92
C GLY A 700 -13.97 -32.73 8.44
N PRO A 701 -15.31 -32.75 8.49
CA PRO A 701 -16.13 -31.62 8.08
C PRO A 701 -15.79 -30.31 8.80
N VAL A 702 -15.46 -29.27 8.04
CA VAL A 702 -15.15 -27.92 8.55
C VAL A 702 -16.30 -26.98 8.24
N VAL A 703 -16.77 -26.27 9.27
CA VAL A 703 -17.79 -25.23 9.13
C VAL A 703 -17.08 -23.89 8.89
N CYS A 704 -17.29 -23.28 7.72
CA CYS A 704 -16.75 -21.96 7.38
C CYS A 704 -17.87 -20.92 7.47
N ILE A 705 -17.77 -20.00 8.44
CA ILE A 705 -18.69 -18.88 8.64
C ILE A 705 -17.95 -17.58 8.33
N SER A 706 -18.44 -16.86 7.33
CA SER A 706 -17.77 -15.69 6.77
C SER A 706 -18.62 -14.41 6.87
N PRO A 707 -18.01 -13.23 6.90
CA PRO A 707 -18.70 -11.96 7.10
C PRO A 707 -19.16 -11.34 5.78
N TRP A 708 -20.09 -10.39 5.86
CA TRP A 708 -20.62 -9.65 4.71
C TRP A 708 -19.66 -8.62 4.14
N ASN A 709 -18.63 -8.21 4.89
CA ASN A 709 -17.79 -7.07 4.51
C ASN A 709 -16.62 -7.45 3.57
N PHE A 710 -16.27 -8.72 3.50
CA PHE A 710 -15.43 -9.32 2.46
C PHE A 710 -16.09 -10.61 1.98
N PRO A 711 -17.24 -10.47 1.30
CA PRO A 711 -18.13 -11.58 1.03
C PRO A 711 -17.60 -12.56 -0.01
N LEU A 712 -16.56 -12.19 -0.77
CA LEU A 712 -15.85 -13.08 -1.67
C LEU A 712 -14.48 -13.49 -1.12
N ALA A 713 -13.65 -12.54 -0.66
CA ALA A 713 -12.26 -12.84 -0.32
C ALA A 713 -12.12 -13.72 0.92
N ILE A 714 -12.72 -13.31 2.05
CA ILE A 714 -12.63 -14.07 3.30
C ILE A 714 -13.41 -15.38 3.17
N PHE A 715 -14.58 -15.36 2.52
CA PHE A 715 -15.34 -16.57 2.18
C PHE A 715 -14.46 -17.58 1.44
N THR A 716 -13.84 -17.15 0.35
CA THR A 716 -12.99 -18.02 -0.48
C THR A 716 -11.74 -18.46 0.28
N GLY A 717 -11.09 -17.58 1.04
CA GLY A 717 -9.89 -17.90 1.81
C GLY A 717 -10.11 -19.01 2.84
N GLN A 718 -11.19 -18.91 3.63
CA GLN A 718 -11.55 -19.94 4.61
C GLN A 718 -11.88 -21.27 3.94
N VAL A 719 -12.76 -21.24 2.92
CA VAL A 719 -13.19 -22.43 2.17
C VAL A 719 -12.00 -23.12 1.50
N ALA A 720 -11.15 -22.35 0.82
CA ALA A 720 -9.98 -22.87 0.10
C ALA A 720 -8.98 -23.55 1.04
N ALA A 721 -8.68 -22.93 2.19
CA ALA A 721 -7.77 -23.49 3.18
C ALA A 721 -8.26 -24.84 3.72
N ALA A 722 -9.54 -24.94 4.07
CA ALA A 722 -10.13 -26.18 4.57
C ALA A 722 -10.14 -27.29 3.50
N LEU A 723 -10.58 -26.96 2.27
CA LEU A 723 -10.61 -27.89 1.15
C LEU A 723 -9.23 -28.44 0.82
N VAL A 724 -8.22 -27.57 0.72
CA VAL A 724 -6.88 -27.99 0.30
C VAL A 724 -6.16 -28.80 1.38
N ALA A 725 -6.49 -28.57 2.65
CA ALA A 725 -6.08 -29.42 3.77
C ALA A 725 -6.75 -30.81 3.75
N GLY A 726 -7.71 -31.06 2.86
CA GLY A 726 -8.37 -32.35 2.66
C GLY A 726 -9.70 -32.50 3.41
N ASN A 727 -10.24 -31.39 3.93
CA ASN A 727 -11.50 -31.39 4.67
C ASN A 727 -12.70 -31.10 3.74
N PRO A 728 -13.84 -31.81 3.87
CA PRO A 728 -15.09 -31.33 3.30
C PRO A 728 -15.59 -30.09 4.07
N VAL A 729 -16.32 -29.21 3.40
CA VAL A 729 -16.66 -27.86 3.87
C VAL A 729 -18.16 -27.59 3.80
N LEU A 730 -18.66 -27.02 4.90
CA LEU A 730 -20.00 -26.45 5.04
C LEU A 730 -19.84 -24.93 5.08
N ALA A 731 -20.14 -24.25 3.97
CA ALA A 731 -19.93 -22.83 3.82
C ALA A 731 -21.22 -22.04 4.14
N LYS A 732 -21.23 -21.34 5.26
CA LYS A 732 -22.31 -20.42 5.67
C LYS A 732 -21.86 -18.98 5.41
N PRO A 733 -22.32 -18.33 4.34
CA PRO A 733 -22.05 -16.90 4.12
C PRO A 733 -22.88 -16.04 5.06
N ALA A 734 -22.51 -14.78 5.21
CA ALA A 734 -23.37 -13.79 5.85
C ALA A 734 -24.71 -13.64 5.10
N GLU A 735 -25.79 -13.42 5.83
CA GLU A 735 -27.17 -13.33 5.32
C GLU A 735 -27.39 -12.12 4.39
N GLU A 736 -26.54 -11.11 4.49
CA GLU A 736 -26.56 -9.91 3.66
C GLU A 736 -25.95 -10.14 2.27
N THR A 737 -25.00 -11.08 2.13
CA THR A 737 -24.23 -11.28 0.88
C THR A 737 -24.19 -12.74 0.40
N PRO A 738 -25.34 -13.42 0.21
CA PRO A 738 -25.37 -14.83 -0.17
C PRO A 738 -25.08 -15.09 -1.65
N LEU A 739 -25.30 -14.12 -2.55
CA LEU A 739 -25.22 -14.31 -4.01
C LEU A 739 -23.78 -14.46 -4.48
N ILE A 740 -22.88 -13.58 -4.03
CA ILE A 740 -21.46 -13.68 -4.38
C ILE A 740 -20.81 -14.93 -3.80
N ALA A 741 -21.25 -15.38 -2.63
CA ALA A 741 -20.84 -16.65 -2.05
C ALA A 741 -21.31 -17.84 -2.90
N ALA A 742 -22.56 -17.83 -3.35
CA ALA A 742 -23.07 -18.85 -4.29
C ALA A 742 -22.30 -18.84 -5.62
N GLU A 743 -21.90 -17.65 -6.08
CA GLU A 743 -21.08 -17.51 -7.27
C GLU A 743 -19.69 -18.16 -7.08
N ALA A 744 -19.02 -17.86 -5.96
CA ALA A 744 -17.75 -18.49 -5.59
C ALA A 744 -17.84 -20.03 -5.50
N ILE A 745 -18.90 -20.57 -4.90
CA ILE A 745 -19.13 -22.02 -4.79
C ILE A 745 -19.25 -22.66 -6.18
N ARG A 746 -19.99 -22.04 -7.10
CA ARG A 746 -20.15 -22.55 -8.46
C ARG A 746 -18.85 -22.44 -9.28
N ILE A 747 -18.00 -21.45 -9.02
CA ILE A 747 -16.62 -21.44 -9.57
C ILE A 747 -15.79 -22.61 -9.01
N LEU A 748 -15.80 -22.83 -7.70
CA LEU A 748 -15.06 -23.93 -7.07
C LEU A 748 -15.54 -25.31 -7.57
N HIS A 749 -16.85 -25.49 -7.78
CA HIS A 749 -17.38 -26.69 -8.43
C HIS A 749 -16.92 -26.82 -9.88
N GLY A 750 -16.95 -25.73 -10.66
CA GLY A 750 -16.42 -25.70 -12.03
C GLY A 750 -14.95 -26.09 -12.11
N ALA A 751 -14.15 -25.73 -11.10
CA ALA A 751 -12.74 -26.10 -10.99
C ALA A 751 -12.50 -27.58 -10.60
N GLY A 752 -13.57 -28.30 -10.26
CA GLY A 752 -13.57 -29.74 -9.99
C GLY A 752 -13.76 -30.11 -8.52
N ILE A 753 -14.15 -29.19 -7.63
CA ILE A 753 -14.50 -29.55 -6.24
C ILE A 753 -15.88 -30.25 -6.23
N PRO A 754 -16.03 -31.48 -5.71
CA PRO A 754 -17.32 -32.17 -5.70
C PRO A 754 -18.38 -31.46 -4.85
N THR A 755 -19.66 -31.56 -5.25
CA THR A 755 -20.80 -30.96 -4.54
C THR A 755 -20.94 -31.45 -3.11
N ASP A 756 -20.74 -32.74 -2.88
CA ASP A 756 -20.91 -33.34 -1.55
C ASP A 756 -19.76 -32.96 -0.60
N VAL A 757 -18.63 -32.54 -1.18
CA VAL A 757 -17.43 -32.08 -0.47
C VAL A 757 -17.53 -30.61 -0.10
N LEU A 758 -18.15 -29.78 -0.94
CA LEU A 758 -18.30 -28.34 -0.71
C LEU A 758 -19.77 -27.96 -0.83
N GLN A 759 -20.39 -27.63 0.29
CA GLN A 759 -21.82 -27.31 0.32
C GLN A 759 -22.04 -25.87 0.79
N LEU A 760 -22.81 -25.10 0.02
CA LEU A 760 -23.35 -23.81 0.44
C LEU A 760 -24.56 -24.04 1.34
N VAL A 761 -24.59 -23.36 2.48
CA VAL A 761 -25.68 -23.41 3.45
C VAL A 761 -26.07 -21.96 3.83
N PRO A 762 -26.77 -21.23 2.94
CA PRO A 762 -27.13 -19.83 3.19
C PRO A 762 -28.20 -19.73 4.29
N GLY A 763 -28.20 -18.63 5.04
CA GLY A 763 -29.18 -18.40 6.12
C GLY A 763 -28.66 -17.42 7.16
N ASP A 764 -29.42 -17.23 8.24
CA ASP A 764 -29.03 -16.36 9.35
C ASP A 764 -28.13 -17.07 10.38
N GLY A 765 -27.86 -16.41 11.51
CA GLY A 765 -27.07 -16.96 12.61
C GLY A 765 -27.60 -18.28 13.20
N ARG A 766 -28.89 -18.61 13.07
CA ARG A 766 -29.45 -19.88 13.58
C ARG A 766 -28.98 -21.07 12.73
N VAL A 767 -28.86 -20.89 11.42
CA VAL A 767 -28.27 -21.89 10.51
C VAL A 767 -26.79 -22.09 10.86
N GLY A 768 -26.06 -21.00 11.10
CA GLY A 768 -24.67 -21.08 11.57
C GLY A 768 -24.53 -21.85 12.89
N ALA A 769 -25.39 -21.57 13.88
CA ALA A 769 -25.40 -22.28 15.15
C ALA A 769 -25.70 -23.78 14.97
N ALA A 770 -26.68 -24.14 14.12
CA ALA A 770 -27.00 -25.52 13.81
C ALA A 770 -25.79 -26.28 13.28
N LEU A 771 -25.04 -25.70 12.34
CA LEU A 771 -23.82 -26.29 11.79
C LEU A 771 -22.71 -26.43 12.85
N VAL A 772 -22.50 -25.41 13.69
CA VAL A 772 -21.50 -25.45 14.78
C VAL A 772 -21.80 -26.55 15.80
N THR A 773 -23.08 -26.78 16.10
CA THR A 773 -23.53 -27.80 17.06
C THR A 773 -23.68 -29.20 16.46
N ALA A 774 -23.55 -29.34 15.13
CA ALA A 774 -23.63 -30.64 14.47
C ALA A 774 -22.53 -31.60 14.98
N PRO A 775 -22.87 -32.86 15.29
CA PRO A 775 -21.89 -33.82 15.83
C PRO A 775 -20.78 -34.14 14.84
N GLU A 776 -21.00 -33.97 13.54
CA GLU A 776 -20.02 -34.21 12.47
C GLU A 776 -18.99 -33.08 12.32
N ALA A 777 -19.26 -31.88 12.83
CA ALA A 777 -18.37 -30.73 12.68
C ALA A 777 -17.06 -30.94 13.45
N ALA A 778 -15.96 -31.05 12.71
CA ALA A 778 -14.62 -31.36 13.18
C ALA A 778 -13.74 -30.12 13.40
N ALA A 779 -14.06 -28.99 12.77
CA ALA A 779 -13.50 -27.67 13.07
C ALA A 779 -14.45 -26.55 12.65
N VAL A 780 -14.23 -25.35 13.19
CA VAL A 780 -14.94 -24.14 12.80
C VAL A 780 -13.93 -23.05 12.43
N MET A 781 -14.16 -22.43 11.27
CA MET A 781 -13.47 -21.22 10.83
C MET A 781 -14.50 -20.09 10.82
N PHE A 782 -14.31 -19.08 11.64
CA PHE A 782 -15.23 -17.96 11.81
C PHE A 782 -14.51 -16.64 11.59
N THR A 783 -15.15 -15.74 10.85
CA THR A 783 -14.76 -14.34 10.83
C THR A 783 -16.00 -13.47 11.01
N GLY A 784 -15.99 -12.60 12.03
CA GLY A 784 -17.14 -11.79 12.42
C GLY A 784 -16.95 -11.10 13.77
N SER A 785 -18.03 -10.82 14.50
CA SER A 785 -17.94 -10.09 15.77
C SER A 785 -17.36 -10.95 16.91
N THR A 786 -16.69 -10.29 17.86
CA THR A 786 -16.16 -10.94 19.06
C THR A 786 -17.28 -11.58 19.89
N GLU A 787 -18.46 -10.96 19.94
CA GLU A 787 -19.63 -11.46 20.67
C GLU A 787 -20.11 -12.81 20.10
N VAL A 788 -20.26 -12.92 18.78
CA VAL A 788 -20.68 -14.17 18.13
C VAL A 788 -19.59 -15.24 18.26
N ALA A 789 -18.31 -14.88 18.14
CA ALA A 789 -17.21 -15.81 18.35
C ALA A 789 -17.24 -16.44 19.75
N ARG A 790 -17.55 -15.65 20.79
CA ARG A 790 -17.69 -16.17 22.17
C ARG A 790 -18.86 -17.13 22.32
N ILE A 791 -19.98 -16.89 21.64
CA ILE A 791 -21.12 -17.82 21.62
C ILE A 791 -20.70 -19.15 20.98
N ILE A 792 -20.02 -19.10 19.83
CA ILE A 792 -19.51 -20.30 19.15
C ILE A 792 -18.52 -21.06 20.05
N GLN A 793 -17.58 -20.35 20.69
CA GLN A 793 -16.63 -20.96 21.62
C GLN A 793 -17.33 -21.70 22.76
N ALA A 794 -18.38 -21.11 23.34
CA ALA A 794 -19.14 -21.72 24.43
C ALA A 794 -19.88 -23.00 23.98
N GLU A 795 -20.36 -23.06 22.74
CA GLU A 795 -20.95 -24.28 22.18
C GLU A 795 -19.89 -25.35 21.89
N LEU A 796 -18.75 -24.97 21.33
CA LEU A 796 -17.64 -25.90 21.05
C LEU A 796 -17.00 -26.46 22.32
N ALA A 797 -16.99 -25.69 23.42
CA ALA A 797 -16.47 -26.13 24.71
C ALA A 797 -17.23 -27.32 25.33
N LYS A 798 -18.42 -27.65 24.82
CA LYS A 798 -19.24 -28.80 25.23
C LYS A 798 -18.92 -30.08 24.44
N ARG A 799 -17.99 -30.02 23.49
CA ARG A 799 -17.70 -31.10 22.54
C ARG A 799 -16.20 -31.41 22.45
N LEU A 800 -15.89 -32.64 22.10
CA LEU A 800 -14.56 -33.11 21.73
C LEU A 800 -14.60 -33.78 20.35
N SER A 801 -13.44 -33.87 19.71
CA SER A 801 -13.24 -34.70 18.52
C SER A 801 -13.33 -36.19 18.89
N LYS A 802 -13.31 -37.06 17.87
CA LYS A 802 -13.31 -38.52 18.07
C LYS A 802 -12.09 -39.02 18.86
N GLU A 803 -11.01 -38.25 18.85
CA GLU A 803 -9.75 -38.52 19.55
C GLU A 803 -9.70 -37.87 20.94
N GLY A 804 -10.82 -37.34 21.46
CA GLY A 804 -10.89 -36.72 22.79
C GLY A 804 -10.22 -35.33 22.86
N ARG A 805 -10.03 -34.65 21.72
CA ARG A 805 -9.37 -33.33 21.65
C ARG A 805 -10.37 -32.19 21.47
N PRO A 806 -10.08 -30.95 21.93
CA PRO A 806 -10.88 -29.77 21.63
C PRO A 806 -11.07 -29.61 20.12
N ILE A 807 -12.30 -29.33 19.68
CA ILE A 807 -12.60 -29.00 18.29
C ILE A 807 -11.85 -27.71 17.91
N PRO A 808 -10.98 -27.72 16.88
CA PRO A 808 -10.26 -26.52 16.46
C PRO A 808 -11.22 -25.40 16.06
N PHE A 809 -10.97 -24.21 16.62
CA PHE A 809 -11.71 -23.00 16.32
C PHE A 809 -10.73 -21.90 15.91
N ILE A 810 -10.83 -21.46 14.66
CA ILE A 810 -10.13 -20.27 14.15
C ILE A 810 -11.15 -19.14 14.14
N ALA A 811 -10.96 -18.15 15.00
CA ALA A 811 -11.85 -17.00 15.09
C ALA A 811 -11.06 -15.71 14.86
N GLU A 812 -11.29 -15.08 13.71
CA GLU A 812 -10.79 -13.74 13.40
C GLU A 812 -11.92 -12.73 13.64
N THR A 813 -11.66 -11.67 14.41
CA THR A 813 -12.71 -10.76 14.89
C THR A 813 -12.31 -9.29 14.74
N GLY A 814 -13.00 -8.40 15.45
CA GLY A 814 -12.88 -6.95 15.28
C GLY A 814 -11.58 -6.31 15.79
N GLY A 815 -11.48 -4.99 15.65
CA GLY A 815 -10.34 -4.22 16.11
C GLY A 815 -10.70 -2.80 16.57
N GLN A 816 -9.97 -2.30 17.57
CA GLN A 816 -9.93 -0.88 17.91
C GLN A 816 -8.63 -0.26 17.38
N ASN A 817 -8.48 -0.26 16.06
CA ASN A 817 -7.21 0.02 15.39
C ASN A 817 -6.80 1.49 15.58
N ALA A 818 -5.54 1.70 15.96
CA ALA A 818 -4.98 3.01 16.21
C ALA A 818 -3.86 3.38 15.23
N MET A 819 -3.68 4.67 14.96
CA MET A 819 -2.54 5.21 14.22
C MET A 819 -1.88 6.32 15.04
N ILE A 820 -0.60 6.17 15.37
CA ILE A 820 0.19 7.23 16.02
C ILE A 820 0.88 8.06 14.95
N VAL A 821 0.75 9.38 15.06
CA VAL A 821 1.42 10.34 14.18
C VAL A 821 2.21 11.30 15.06
N ASP A 822 3.52 11.39 14.81
CA ASP A 822 4.39 12.38 15.45
C ASP A 822 4.64 13.59 14.54
N SER A 823 5.32 14.61 15.08
CA SER A 823 5.60 15.86 14.39
C SER A 823 6.61 15.77 13.24
N SER A 824 7.25 14.61 13.03
CA SER A 824 8.17 14.38 11.91
C SER A 824 7.46 13.89 10.64
N ALA A 825 6.21 13.48 10.76
CA ALA A 825 5.40 12.99 9.65
C ALA A 825 5.02 14.11 8.67
N LEU A 826 4.86 13.76 7.38
CA LEU A 826 4.35 14.69 6.37
C LEU A 826 2.81 14.70 6.43
N ALA A 827 2.21 15.87 6.64
CA ALA A 827 0.77 16.01 6.88
C ALA A 827 -0.07 15.49 5.69
N GLU A 828 0.35 15.76 4.46
CA GLU A 828 -0.35 15.36 3.23
C GLU A 828 -0.39 13.83 3.09
N GLN A 829 0.71 13.14 3.41
CA GLN A 829 0.75 11.66 3.44
C GLN A 829 -0.15 11.11 4.54
N VAL A 830 -0.05 11.67 5.76
CA VAL A 830 -0.89 11.27 6.89
C VAL A 830 -2.37 11.41 6.54
N VAL A 831 -2.78 12.55 5.98
CA VAL A 831 -4.19 12.78 5.65
C VAL A 831 -4.68 11.82 4.58
N GLY A 832 -3.90 11.59 3.51
CA GLY A 832 -4.26 10.59 2.50
C GLY A 832 -4.43 9.19 3.09
N ASP A 833 -3.49 8.75 3.93
CA ASP A 833 -3.51 7.43 4.55
C ASP A 833 -4.61 7.29 5.60
N VAL A 834 -4.92 8.35 6.36
CA VAL A 834 -6.03 8.38 7.32
C VAL A 834 -7.38 8.34 6.61
N ILE A 835 -7.56 9.13 5.54
CA ILE A 835 -8.80 9.14 4.75
C ILE A 835 -9.06 7.74 4.20
N ALA A 836 -8.05 7.13 3.58
CA ALA A 836 -8.15 5.76 3.08
C ALA A 836 -8.44 4.77 4.21
N SER A 837 -7.69 4.82 5.32
CA SER A 837 -7.81 3.83 6.38
C SER A 837 -9.14 3.90 7.16
N ALA A 838 -9.68 5.10 7.38
CA ALA A 838 -10.85 5.29 8.23
C ALA A 838 -12.18 5.19 7.47
N PHE A 839 -12.21 5.64 6.20
CA PHE A 839 -13.46 5.85 5.48
C PHE A 839 -13.63 4.99 4.23
N ASP A 840 -12.56 4.37 3.71
CA ASP A 840 -12.69 3.40 2.62
C ASP A 840 -13.72 2.30 2.99
N SER A 841 -14.52 1.88 2.00
CA SER A 841 -15.60 0.90 2.20
C SER A 841 -16.58 1.31 3.31
N ALA A 842 -16.80 2.63 3.50
CA ALA A 842 -17.57 3.20 4.60
C ALA A 842 -17.05 2.77 5.98
N GLY A 843 -15.74 2.58 6.14
CA GLY A 843 -15.12 2.12 7.39
C GLY A 843 -15.50 0.68 7.78
N GLN A 844 -16.07 -0.10 6.86
CA GLN A 844 -16.53 -1.47 7.10
C GLN A 844 -15.42 -2.52 6.88
N ARG A 845 -14.18 -2.17 7.20
CA ARG A 845 -13.07 -3.12 7.25
C ARG A 845 -12.74 -3.40 8.71
N CYS A 846 -12.44 -4.64 9.06
CA CYS A 846 -11.89 -4.96 10.39
C CYS A 846 -10.56 -4.23 10.64
N SER A 847 -9.80 -3.94 9.57
CA SER A 847 -8.56 -3.15 9.59
C SER A 847 -8.76 -1.63 9.55
N ALA A 848 -10.00 -1.12 9.49
CA ALA A 848 -10.22 0.32 9.37
C ALA A 848 -9.69 1.08 10.59
N LEU A 849 -9.09 2.24 10.35
CA LEU A 849 -8.57 3.12 11.39
C LEU A 849 -9.71 3.66 12.25
N ARG A 850 -9.68 3.38 13.55
CA ARG A 850 -10.70 3.83 14.51
C ARG A 850 -10.24 5.00 15.36
N VAL A 851 -8.94 5.05 15.70
CA VAL A 851 -8.37 6.07 16.58
C VAL A 851 -7.09 6.66 15.97
N LEU A 852 -7.14 7.91 15.56
CA LEU A 852 -5.97 8.68 15.16
C LEU A 852 -5.39 9.42 16.37
N CYS A 853 -4.11 9.22 16.64
CA CYS A 853 -3.39 9.82 17.75
C CYS A 853 -2.38 10.84 17.22
N LEU A 854 -2.74 12.12 17.25
CA LEU A 854 -1.90 13.21 16.73
C LEU A 854 -1.07 13.82 17.85
N GLN A 855 0.23 14.00 17.62
CA GLN A 855 1.06 14.78 18.52
C GLN A 855 0.54 16.22 18.59
N GLU A 856 0.45 16.77 19.80
CA GLU A 856 -0.17 18.07 20.10
C GLU A 856 0.34 19.19 19.17
N ASP A 857 1.65 19.21 18.89
CA ASP A 857 2.32 20.26 18.11
C ASP A 857 1.87 20.33 16.63
N ILE A 858 1.34 19.24 16.08
CA ILE A 858 0.89 19.15 14.67
C ILE A 858 -0.62 18.94 14.54
N ALA A 859 -1.32 18.70 15.65
CA ALA A 859 -2.69 18.23 15.64
C ALA A 859 -3.65 19.19 14.93
N ASP A 860 -3.57 20.51 15.17
CA ASP A 860 -4.48 21.47 14.54
C ASP A 860 -4.30 21.56 13.03
N ARG A 861 -3.05 21.67 12.55
CA ARG A 861 -2.74 21.72 11.12
C ARG A 861 -3.25 20.47 10.41
N THR A 862 -2.92 19.29 10.96
CA THR A 862 -3.31 18.01 10.38
C THR A 862 -4.83 17.82 10.43
N LEU A 863 -5.50 18.23 11.52
CA LEU A 863 -6.97 18.17 11.62
C LEU A 863 -7.66 19.08 10.61
N VAL A 864 -7.17 20.30 10.40
CA VAL A 864 -7.75 21.21 9.38
C VAL A 864 -7.64 20.60 7.98
N MET A 865 -6.46 20.07 7.63
CA MET A 865 -6.25 19.40 6.34
C MET A 865 -7.11 18.14 6.21
N LEU A 866 -7.21 17.33 7.27
CA LEU A 866 -8.04 16.12 7.30
C LEU A 866 -9.53 16.42 7.11
N LYS A 867 -10.05 17.43 7.81
CA LYS A 867 -11.44 17.88 7.66
C LYS A 867 -11.69 18.42 6.26
N GLY A 868 -10.75 19.18 5.70
CA GLY A 868 -10.84 19.66 4.32
C GLY A 868 -10.87 18.52 3.30
N ALA A 869 -10.01 17.51 3.45
CA ALA A 869 -9.99 16.33 2.57
C ALA A 869 -11.27 15.48 2.71
N LEU A 870 -11.84 15.40 3.91
CA LEU A 870 -13.10 14.71 4.18
C LEU A 870 -14.24 15.29 3.33
N GLN A 871 -14.30 16.62 3.19
CA GLN A 871 -15.33 17.32 2.41
C GLN A 871 -15.22 17.08 0.89
N GLU A 872 -14.08 16.58 0.41
CA GLU A 872 -13.86 16.30 -1.01
C GLU A 872 -14.31 14.90 -1.44
N LEU A 873 -14.79 14.08 -0.49
CA LEU A 873 -15.25 12.72 -0.75
C LEU A 873 -16.67 12.70 -1.33
N SER A 874 -16.88 11.86 -2.35
CA SER A 874 -18.17 11.61 -2.96
C SER A 874 -18.86 10.41 -2.29
N ILE A 875 -19.98 10.67 -1.62
CA ILE A 875 -20.81 9.65 -0.96
C ILE A 875 -22.07 9.45 -1.80
N ALA A 876 -22.15 8.29 -2.46
CA ALA A 876 -23.22 7.98 -3.41
C ALA A 876 -23.36 6.48 -3.63
N ASN A 877 -24.29 6.07 -4.51
CA ASN A 877 -24.34 4.71 -5.00
C ASN A 877 -23.04 4.35 -5.73
N THR A 878 -22.51 3.15 -5.48
CA THR A 878 -21.21 2.69 -5.98
C THR A 878 -21.25 2.18 -7.42
N ASN A 879 -22.40 2.28 -8.09
CA ASN A 879 -22.55 2.08 -9.53
C ASN A 879 -21.97 3.22 -10.40
N ARG A 880 -21.07 4.05 -9.85
CA ARG A 880 -20.33 5.12 -10.55
C ARG A 880 -18.88 5.09 -10.14
N LEU A 881 -17.96 5.31 -11.08
CA LEU A 881 -16.52 5.39 -10.81
C LEU A 881 -16.17 6.58 -9.90
N SER A 882 -16.95 7.66 -9.95
CA SER A 882 -16.75 8.87 -9.14
C SER A 882 -17.16 8.73 -7.67
N THR A 883 -17.70 7.59 -7.26
CA THR A 883 -18.11 7.35 -5.87
C THR A 883 -16.92 6.86 -5.07
N ASP A 884 -16.55 7.60 -4.03
CA ASP A 884 -15.46 7.22 -3.12
C ASP A 884 -15.97 6.28 -2.02
N ILE A 885 -17.13 6.62 -1.44
CA ILE A 885 -17.70 5.93 -0.28
C ILE A 885 -19.14 5.50 -0.59
N GLY A 886 -19.38 4.20 -0.42
CA GLY A 886 -20.68 3.57 -0.58
C GLY A 886 -21.53 3.58 0.70
N PRO A 887 -22.63 2.81 0.71
CA PRO A 887 -23.51 2.66 1.86
C PRO A 887 -22.87 1.81 2.97
N VAL A 888 -23.44 1.86 4.16
CA VAL A 888 -23.30 0.78 5.14
C VAL A 888 -24.27 -0.35 4.81
N ILE A 889 -23.96 -1.58 5.20
CA ILE A 889 -24.60 -2.79 4.67
C ILE A 889 -26.11 -2.90 4.96
N THR A 890 -26.57 -2.40 6.11
CA THR A 890 -27.97 -2.54 6.55
C THR A 890 -28.46 -1.33 7.34
N ALA A 891 -29.77 -1.26 7.56
CA ALA A 891 -30.39 -0.23 8.39
C ALA A 891 -29.97 -0.39 9.86
N GLU A 892 -29.86 -1.63 10.36
CA GLU A 892 -29.39 -1.93 11.71
C GLU A 892 -27.96 -1.43 11.92
N ALA A 893 -27.06 -1.64 10.95
CA ALA A 893 -25.70 -1.12 11.00
C ALA A 893 -25.70 0.41 11.06
N LYS A 894 -26.50 1.07 10.19
CA LYS A 894 -26.67 2.52 10.19
C LYS A 894 -27.12 3.04 11.57
N ASP A 895 -28.17 2.46 12.15
CA ASP A 895 -28.74 2.90 13.42
C ASP A 895 -27.75 2.74 14.58
N ILE A 896 -26.99 1.64 14.61
CA ILE A 896 -25.93 1.41 15.60
C ILE A 896 -24.87 2.50 15.53
N ILE A 897 -24.45 2.87 14.32
CA ILE A 897 -23.40 3.88 14.11
C ILE A 897 -23.92 5.27 14.45
N GLU A 898 -25.10 5.66 13.96
CA GLU A 898 -25.70 6.98 14.24
C GLU A 898 -25.97 7.16 15.75
N THR A 899 -26.42 6.10 16.43
CA THR A 899 -26.60 6.12 17.90
C THR A 899 -25.29 6.41 18.63
N HIS A 900 -24.17 5.84 18.17
CA HIS A 900 -22.86 6.13 18.74
C HIS A 900 -22.45 7.58 18.48
N VAL A 901 -22.62 8.08 17.26
CA VAL A 901 -22.30 9.47 16.90
C VAL A 901 -23.08 10.45 17.77
N GLU A 902 -24.38 10.24 17.94
CA GLU A 902 -25.22 11.12 18.77
C GLU A 902 -24.92 10.99 20.27
N ALA A 903 -24.56 9.79 20.76
CA ALA A 903 -24.08 9.62 22.13
C ALA A 903 -22.79 10.41 22.40
N MET A 904 -21.84 10.39 21.45
CA MET A 904 -20.60 11.14 21.57
C MET A 904 -20.83 12.65 21.47
N ARG A 905 -21.74 13.10 20.59
CA ARG A 905 -22.19 14.49 20.52
C ARG A 905 -22.82 14.94 21.85
N GLY A 906 -23.72 14.13 22.41
CA GLY A 906 -24.36 14.38 23.71
C GLY A 906 -23.37 14.39 24.88
N ALA A 907 -22.24 13.68 24.76
CA ALA A 907 -21.13 13.72 25.71
C ALA A 907 -20.20 14.94 25.55
N GLY A 908 -20.50 15.85 24.62
CA GLY A 908 -19.77 17.10 24.41
C GLY A 908 -18.52 16.97 23.51
N CYS A 909 -18.37 15.87 22.76
CA CYS A 909 -17.29 15.74 21.78
C CYS A 909 -17.55 16.62 20.54
N ASN A 910 -16.48 17.15 19.95
CA ASN A 910 -16.56 17.82 18.65
C ASN A 910 -16.82 16.76 17.57
N VAL A 911 -17.87 16.95 16.77
CA VAL A 911 -18.28 16.02 15.71
C VAL A 911 -18.36 16.76 14.39
N GLU A 912 -17.43 16.46 13.48
CA GLU A 912 -17.43 16.91 12.08
C GLU A 912 -18.08 15.85 11.20
N ARG A 913 -18.95 16.24 10.27
CA ARG A 913 -19.62 15.33 9.32
C ARG A 913 -19.69 15.96 7.94
N VAL A 914 -19.65 15.13 6.90
CA VAL A 914 -19.99 15.55 5.54
C VAL A 914 -21.49 15.61 5.33
N ASN A 915 -21.94 16.45 4.40
CA ASN A 915 -23.35 16.46 4.00
C ASN A 915 -23.64 15.32 3.03
N LEU A 916 -24.69 14.55 3.32
CA LEU A 916 -25.19 13.52 2.41
C LEU A 916 -26.13 14.14 1.39
N SER A 917 -26.02 13.71 0.13
CA SER A 917 -26.93 14.13 -0.94
C SER A 917 -28.33 13.53 -0.75
N GLN A 918 -29.37 14.12 -1.35
CA GLN A 918 -30.72 13.57 -1.27
C GLN A 918 -30.83 12.14 -1.85
N ALA A 919 -29.98 11.81 -2.83
CA ALA A 919 -29.96 10.48 -3.44
C ALA A 919 -29.64 9.36 -2.44
N THR A 920 -28.88 9.64 -1.37
CA THR A 920 -28.54 8.64 -0.35
C THR A 920 -29.72 8.23 0.52
N GLN A 921 -30.87 8.91 0.44
CA GLN A 921 -32.08 8.54 1.18
C GLN A 921 -32.70 7.22 0.69
N MET A 922 -32.35 6.78 -0.53
CA MET A 922 -32.84 5.52 -1.10
C MET A 922 -32.10 4.29 -0.57
N GLY A 923 -31.00 4.47 0.18
CA GLY A 923 -30.20 3.41 0.75
C GLY A 923 -29.78 3.68 2.19
N THR A 924 -28.88 2.86 2.70
CA THR A 924 -28.40 2.90 4.08
C THR A 924 -27.04 3.56 4.17
N PHE A 925 -27.01 4.90 4.14
CA PHE A 925 -25.76 5.66 4.23
C PHE A 925 -25.54 6.28 5.62
N VAL A 926 -24.27 6.34 6.02
CA VAL A 926 -23.77 7.10 7.18
C VAL A 926 -22.74 8.09 6.66
N ALA A 927 -22.85 9.35 7.08
CA ALA A 927 -21.85 10.35 6.73
C ALA A 927 -20.49 10.02 7.35
N PRO A 928 -19.38 10.01 6.58
CA PRO A 928 -18.03 10.10 7.12
C PRO A 928 -17.94 11.14 8.23
N THR A 929 -17.47 10.70 9.40
CA THR A 929 -17.55 11.45 10.65
C THR A 929 -16.21 11.44 11.38
N ILE A 930 -15.77 12.61 11.87
CA ILE A 930 -14.61 12.75 12.75
C ILE A 930 -15.11 13.18 14.14
N ILE A 931 -14.69 12.46 15.18
CA ILE A 931 -15.04 12.73 16.58
C ILE A 931 -13.77 12.98 17.39
N GLU A 932 -13.61 14.19 17.91
CA GLU A 932 -12.49 14.50 18.82
C GLU A 932 -12.83 14.03 20.25
N ILE A 933 -11.98 13.16 20.80
CA ILE A 933 -12.15 12.55 22.12
C ILE A 933 -10.98 12.94 23.03
N SER A 934 -11.22 12.90 24.35
CA SER A 934 -10.22 13.26 25.35
C SER A 934 -9.36 12.07 25.80
N LYS A 935 -9.93 10.85 25.76
CA LYS A 935 -9.28 9.61 26.21
C LYS A 935 -9.79 8.43 25.39
N ILE A 936 -8.90 7.49 25.07
CA ILE A 936 -9.26 6.26 24.34
C ILE A 936 -10.32 5.46 25.08
N SER A 937 -10.30 5.48 26.42
CA SER A 937 -11.26 4.76 27.27
C SER A 937 -12.71 5.23 27.17
N GLN A 938 -13.00 6.33 26.45
CA GLN A 938 -14.37 6.69 26.07
C GLN A 938 -14.96 5.68 25.08
N LEU A 939 -14.12 5.00 24.30
CA LEU A 939 -14.54 3.95 23.37
C LEU A 939 -14.65 2.63 24.12
N LYS A 940 -15.86 2.05 24.14
CA LYS A 940 -16.16 0.81 24.87
C LYS A 940 -16.20 -0.44 24.00
N ARG A 941 -16.42 -0.26 22.70
CA ARG A 941 -16.55 -1.33 21.69
C ARG A 941 -16.10 -0.80 20.34
N GLU A 942 -15.94 -1.70 19.37
CA GLU A 942 -15.76 -1.31 17.98
C GLU A 942 -17.04 -0.63 17.44
N VAL A 943 -16.85 0.41 16.62
CA VAL A 943 -17.90 1.07 15.85
C VAL A 943 -17.61 0.80 14.38
N PHE A 944 -18.37 -0.14 13.78
CA PHE A 944 -18.09 -0.68 12.45
C PHE A 944 -18.69 0.19 11.34
N GLY A 945 -18.17 1.41 11.19
CA GLY A 945 -18.65 2.39 10.21
C GLY A 945 -17.65 3.51 9.94
N PRO A 946 -18.02 4.54 9.17
CA PRO A 946 -17.10 5.58 8.72
C PRO A 946 -16.92 6.66 9.81
N VAL A 947 -16.49 6.25 11.00
CA VAL A 947 -16.32 7.09 12.19
C VAL A 947 -14.88 7.03 12.69
N LEU A 948 -14.14 8.11 12.47
CA LEU A 948 -12.78 8.28 12.97
C LEU A 948 -12.81 9.03 14.30
N HIS A 949 -12.15 8.48 15.33
CA HIS A 949 -11.92 9.18 16.58
C HIS A 949 -10.52 9.78 16.58
N VAL A 950 -10.36 10.99 17.12
CA VAL A 950 -9.06 11.67 17.20
C VAL A 950 -8.75 12.01 18.64
N ILE A 951 -7.55 11.63 19.10
CA ILE A 951 -6.97 12.10 20.36
C ILE A 951 -5.68 12.86 20.09
N ARG A 952 -5.36 13.77 21.01
CA ARG A 952 -4.10 14.51 21.03
C ARG A 952 -3.20 13.96 22.12
N TRP A 953 -1.90 13.91 21.88
CA TRP A 953 -0.93 13.41 22.86
C TRP A 953 0.35 14.25 22.88
N ARG A 954 1.05 14.27 24.01
CA ARG A 954 2.33 14.97 24.17
C ARG A 954 3.48 14.01 23.99
N ARG A 955 4.59 14.44 23.38
CA ARG A 955 5.73 13.57 23.04
C ARG A 955 6.21 12.69 24.19
N GLN A 956 6.29 13.24 25.41
CA GLN A 956 6.72 12.54 26.62
C GLN A 956 5.74 11.46 27.10
N ASP A 957 4.47 11.52 26.68
CA ASP A 957 3.41 10.59 27.07
C ASP A 957 3.29 9.39 26.10
N LEU A 958 4.22 9.21 25.15
CA LEU A 958 4.15 8.13 24.15
C LEU A 958 3.98 6.75 24.79
N GLY A 959 4.73 6.44 25.85
CA GLY A 959 4.61 5.16 26.54
C GLY A 959 3.20 4.94 27.10
N ARG A 960 2.64 5.95 27.79
CA ARG A 960 1.26 5.92 28.31
C ARG A 960 0.24 5.73 27.19
N LEU A 961 0.43 6.40 26.05
CA LEU A 961 -0.46 6.25 24.89
C LEU A 961 -0.46 4.82 24.35
N ILE A 962 0.71 4.20 24.21
CA ILE A 962 0.83 2.80 23.77
C ILE A 962 0.12 1.87 24.78
N ASP A 963 0.29 2.12 26.08
CA ASP A 963 -0.41 1.37 27.13
C ASP A 963 -1.94 1.52 27.02
N GLU A 964 -2.45 2.72 26.77
CA GLU A 964 -3.88 2.98 26.58
C GLU A 964 -4.45 2.26 25.34
N ILE A 965 -3.69 2.20 24.23
CA ILE A 965 -4.06 1.46 23.02
C ILE A 965 -4.10 -0.04 23.31
N ASN A 966 -3.05 -0.58 23.94
CA ASN A 966 -2.96 -2.00 24.32
C ASN A 966 -4.05 -2.40 25.33
N ALA A 967 -4.44 -1.49 26.22
CA ALA A 967 -5.46 -1.71 27.25
C ALA A 967 -6.88 -1.89 26.68
N THR A 968 -7.12 -1.55 25.40
CA THR A 968 -8.39 -1.87 24.73
C THR A 968 -8.62 -3.38 24.63
N GLY A 969 -7.57 -4.20 24.75
CA GLY A 969 -7.62 -5.66 24.64
C GLY A 969 -7.65 -6.18 23.20
N TYR A 970 -7.88 -5.31 22.22
CA TYR A 970 -7.74 -5.60 20.78
C TYR A 970 -6.26 -5.56 20.35
N GLY A 971 -6.00 -6.03 19.14
CA GLY A 971 -4.65 -6.03 18.57
C GLY A 971 -4.64 -6.54 17.13
N LEU A 972 -5.43 -5.92 16.25
CA LEU A 972 -5.54 -6.31 14.84
C LEU A 972 -4.56 -5.53 13.96
N THR A 973 -4.87 -4.26 13.66
CA THR A 973 -3.99 -3.38 12.88
C THR A 973 -3.52 -2.16 13.69
N PHE A 974 -2.32 -1.68 13.38
CA PHE A 974 -1.74 -0.50 13.98
C PHE A 974 -0.93 0.29 12.95
N GLY A 975 -1.10 1.61 12.94
CA GLY A 975 -0.38 2.54 12.08
C GLY A 975 0.64 3.39 12.84
N LEU A 976 1.77 3.69 12.22
CA LEU A 976 2.75 4.64 12.72
C LEU A 976 3.25 5.53 11.60
N HIS A 977 3.06 6.84 11.73
CA HIS A 977 3.70 7.84 10.89
C HIS A 977 4.79 8.56 11.68
N THR A 978 6.04 8.30 11.28
CA THR A 978 7.24 8.92 11.84
C THR A 978 8.42 8.73 10.87
N ARG A 979 9.36 9.67 10.90
CA ARG A 979 10.65 9.57 10.20
C ARG A 979 11.79 9.16 11.14
N LEU A 980 11.51 8.87 12.41
CA LEU A 980 12.51 8.56 13.44
C LEU A 980 12.62 7.05 13.66
N ASP A 981 13.81 6.50 13.45
CA ASP A 981 14.04 5.05 13.58
C ASP A 981 13.92 4.60 15.05
N GLU A 982 14.43 5.39 16.01
CA GLU A 982 14.20 5.20 17.45
C GLU A 982 12.71 5.08 17.77
N THR A 983 11.87 5.93 17.18
CA THR A 983 10.42 5.90 17.45
C THR A 983 9.77 4.68 16.82
N ILE A 984 10.17 4.30 15.60
CA ILE A 984 9.72 3.05 14.98
C ILE A 984 10.07 1.88 15.90
N ALA A 985 11.34 1.70 16.25
CA ALA A 985 11.80 0.58 17.08
C ALA A 985 11.10 0.54 18.44
N ASN A 986 10.97 1.69 19.11
CA ASN A 986 10.34 1.81 20.41
C ASN A 986 8.85 1.44 20.35
N VAL A 987 8.11 2.00 19.40
CA VAL A 987 6.66 1.77 19.25
C VAL A 987 6.39 0.34 18.81
N THR A 988 7.08 -0.17 17.78
CA THR A 988 6.83 -1.51 17.24
C THR A 988 7.19 -2.63 18.20
N THR A 989 8.07 -2.38 19.17
CA THR A 989 8.41 -3.35 20.23
C THR A 989 7.37 -3.41 21.34
N GLN A 990 6.67 -2.29 21.59
CA GLN A 990 5.72 -2.18 22.71
C GLN A 990 4.26 -2.38 22.30
N VAL A 991 3.89 -2.00 21.08
CA VAL A 991 2.53 -2.18 20.58
C VAL A 991 2.21 -3.66 20.42
N LYS A 992 1.01 -4.06 20.85
CA LYS A 992 0.56 -5.46 20.78
C LYS A 992 -0.53 -5.58 19.72
N ALA A 993 -0.12 -5.57 18.45
CA ALA A 993 -1.00 -5.76 17.30
C ALA A 993 -0.40 -6.74 16.28
N GLY A 994 -1.26 -7.53 15.63
CA GLY A 994 -0.82 -8.54 14.67
C GLY A 994 -0.31 -7.98 13.35
N ASN A 995 -0.81 -6.83 12.89
CA ASN A 995 -0.41 -6.18 11.65
C ASN A 995 -0.01 -4.71 11.92
N ILE A 996 1.24 -4.37 11.65
CA ILE A 996 1.82 -3.05 11.87
C ILE A 996 2.18 -2.42 10.53
N TYR A 997 1.81 -1.16 10.35
CA TYR A 997 2.03 -0.40 9.13
C TYR A 997 2.78 0.89 9.43
N VAL A 998 3.88 1.14 8.74
CA VAL A 998 4.74 2.31 8.97
C VAL A 998 4.78 3.19 7.72
N ASN A 999 4.40 4.46 7.89
CA ASN A 999 4.31 5.50 6.85
C ASN A 999 3.45 5.12 5.64
N ARG A 1000 2.30 4.47 5.91
CA ARG A 1000 1.28 4.06 4.94
C ARG A 1000 -0.04 3.83 5.67
N ASN A 1001 -1.12 3.70 4.90
CA ASN A 1001 -2.42 3.23 5.38
C ASN A 1001 -2.35 1.84 6.09
N VAL A 1002 -3.37 1.54 6.90
CA VAL A 1002 -3.46 0.31 7.71
C VAL A 1002 -4.39 -0.76 7.14
N ILE A 1003 -4.82 -0.61 5.88
CA ILE A 1003 -5.81 -1.47 5.22
C ILE A 1003 -5.20 -2.24 4.05
N GLY A 1004 -5.95 -3.18 3.47
CA GLY A 1004 -5.56 -3.89 2.24
C GLY A 1004 -4.34 -4.80 2.42
N ALA A 1005 -4.31 -5.59 3.48
CA ALA A 1005 -3.27 -6.59 3.68
C ALA A 1005 -3.24 -7.59 2.50
N VAL A 1006 -2.06 -7.85 1.95
CA VAL A 1006 -1.89 -8.70 0.78
C VAL A 1006 -1.49 -10.11 1.20
N VAL A 1007 -2.21 -11.11 0.68
CA VAL A 1007 -2.02 -12.54 0.99
C VAL A 1007 -0.58 -12.98 0.69
N GLY A 1008 0.10 -13.55 1.69
CA GLY A 1008 1.48 -14.01 1.61
C GLY A 1008 2.54 -12.92 1.69
N VAL A 1009 2.14 -11.65 1.83
CA VAL A 1009 3.05 -10.49 1.97
C VAL A 1009 2.87 -9.82 3.33
N GLN A 1010 1.61 -9.54 3.71
CA GLN A 1010 1.26 -9.16 5.08
C GLN A 1010 0.23 -10.16 5.62
N PRO A 1011 0.64 -11.38 6.02
CA PRO A 1011 -0.25 -12.33 6.70
C PRO A 1011 -1.14 -11.61 7.72
N PHE A 1012 -2.45 -11.83 7.62
CA PHE A 1012 -3.44 -10.98 8.28
C PHE A 1012 -4.13 -11.73 9.42
N GLY A 1013 -4.18 -11.08 10.57
CA GLY A 1013 -4.83 -11.62 11.76
C GLY A 1013 -4.31 -10.98 13.04
N GLY A 1014 -5.14 -10.94 14.07
CA GLY A 1014 -4.86 -10.21 15.29
C GLY A 1014 -4.45 -11.09 16.47
N ARG A 1015 -4.46 -10.46 17.65
CA ARG A 1015 -4.30 -11.09 18.96
C ARG A 1015 -5.38 -10.60 19.93
N GLY A 1016 -5.46 -11.24 21.09
CA GLY A 1016 -6.37 -10.79 22.14
C GLY A 1016 -7.84 -10.85 21.69
N LEU A 1017 -8.58 -9.76 21.85
CA LEU A 1017 -9.98 -9.65 21.42
C LEU A 1017 -10.14 -9.67 19.90
N SER A 1018 -9.06 -9.51 19.13
CA SER A 1018 -9.10 -9.46 17.66
C SER A 1018 -8.99 -10.83 17.00
N GLY A 1019 -8.56 -11.87 17.71
CA GLY A 1019 -8.61 -13.21 17.15
C GLY A 1019 -7.71 -14.23 17.84
N THR A 1020 -7.92 -15.48 17.46
CA THR A 1020 -7.15 -16.63 17.95
C THR A 1020 -5.85 -16.81 17.18
N GLY A 1021 -5.83 -16.41 15.90
CA GLY A 1021 -4.89 -16.93 14.91
C GLY A 1021 -5.17 -18.40 14.57
N PRO A 1022 -4.35 -19.03 13.72
CA PRO A 1022 -3.23 -18.43 12.97
C PRO A 1022 -3.70 -17.45 11.88
N LYS A 1023 -2.78 -16.63 11.37
CA LYS A 1023 -3.06 -15.59 10.37
C LYS A 1023 -3.53 -16.18 9.04
N ALA A 1024 -4.61 -15.62 8.50
CA ALA A 1024 -5.02 -15.85 7.12
C ALA A 1024 -3.92 -15.37 6.15
N GLY A 1025 -3.70 -16.12 5.07
CA GLY A 1025 -2.63 -15.84 4.12
C GLY A 1025 -1.22 -15.97 4.71
N GLY A 1026 -1.09 -16.60 5.87
CA GLY A 1026 0.17 -16.90 6.55
C GLY A 1026 0.56 -18.38 6.49
N PRO A 1027 1.82 -18.69 6.81
CA PRO A 1027 2.37 -20.05 6.68
C PRO A 1027 1.83 -21.03 7.73
N LEU A 1028 1.29 -20.55 8.86
CA LEU A 1028 0.74 -21.41 9.92
C LEU A 1028 -0.70 -21.87 9.69
N TYR A 1029 -1.39 -21.28 8.72
CA TYR A 1029 -2.84 -21.42 8.58
C TYR A 1029 -3.30 -22.85 8.31
N LEU A 1030 -2.69 -23.50 7.30
CA LEU A 1030 -3.08 -24.87 6.89
C LEU A 1030 -2.79 -25.90 7.97
N GLY A 1031 -1.77 -25.68 8.82
CA GLY A 1031 -1.42 -26.59 9.90
C GLY A 1031 -2.50 -26.72 10.96
N ARG A 1032 -3.42 -25.75 11.07
CA ARG A 1032 -4.53 -25.79 12.02
C ARG A 1032 -5.70 -26.65 11.55
N LEU A 1033 -5.69 -27.05 10.27
CA LEU A 1033 -6.76 -27.76 9.58
C LEU A 1033 -6.43 -29.23 9.31
N VAL A 1034 -5.39 -29.74 9.99
CA VAL A 1034 -4.93 -31.13 9.95
C VAL A 1034 -4.66 -31.62 11.36
N SER A 1035 -4.72 -32.93 11.59
CA SER A 1035 -4.54 -33.54 12.91
C SER A 1035 -3.11 -33.39 13.43
N SER A 1036 -2.14 -33.43 12.52
CA SER A 1036 -0.72 -33.26 12.79
C SER A 1036 -0.21 -32.13 11.88
N PRO A 1037 0.21 -30.98 12.45
CA PRO A 1037 0.66 -29.84 11.65
C PRO A 1037 1.99 -30.14 10.96
N PRO A 1038 2.17 -29.72 9.68
CA PRO A 1038 3.46 -29.79 9.02
C PRO A 1038 4.42 -28.73 9.57
N ILE A 1039 5.71 -28.85 9.23
CA ILE A 1039 6.68 -27.78 9.38
C ILE A 1039 6.52 -26.80 8.20
N PRO A 1040 6.13 -25.54 8.42
CA PRO A 1040 5.98 -24.57 7.34
C PRO A 1040 7.33 -24.19 6.70
N PRO A 1041 7.34 -23.67 5.46
CA PRO A 1041 8.57 -23.21 4.81
C PRO A 1041 9.23 -22.09 5.62
N GLN A 1042 10.57 -22.16 5.77
CA GLN A 1042 11.37 -21.17 6.52
C GLN A 1042 10.99 -21.03 8.01
N HIS A 1043 10.25 -21.99 8.57
CA HIS A 1043 9.79 -21.96 9.96
C HIS A 1043 10.81 -22.60 10.91
N SER A 1044 11.88 -21.88 11.21
CA SER A 1044 12.86 -22.29 12.22
C SER A 1044 13.55 -21.08 12.85
N SER A 1045 14.13 -21.27 14.03
CA SER A 1045 14.94 -20.26 14.71
C SER A 1045 16.21 -20.90 15.27
N VAL A 1046 17.28 -20.11 15.33
CA VAL A 1046 18.51 -20.48 16.04
C VAL A 1046 18.52 -20.01 17.49
N TYR A 1047 17.49 -19.25 17.89
CA TYR A 1047 17.32 -18.75 19.25
C TYR A 1047 16.68 -19.80 20.14
N SER A 1048 17.26 -20.02 21.32
CA SER A 1048 16.64 -20.81 22.39
C SER A 1048 16.45 -19.94 23.63
N ASP A 1049 15.27 -20.02 24.25
CA ASP A 1049 14.96 -19.23 25.43
C ASP A 1049 15.89 -19.59 26.62
N PRO A 1050 16.56 -18.61 27.25
CA PRO A 1050 17.47 -18.88 28.35
C PRO A 1050 16.81 -19.56 29.56
N SER A 1051 15.54 -19.23 29.84
CA SER A 1051 14.81 -19.80 30.97
C SER A 1051 14.50 -21.28 30.72
N LEU A 1052 14.25 -21.67 29.46
CA LEU A 1052 14.13 -23.08 29.10
C LEU A 1052 15.44 -23.84 29.35
N LEU A 1053 16.58 -23.26 28.98
CA LEU A 1053 17.89 -23.91 29.18
C LEU A 1053 18.20 -24.06 30.68
N ASP A 1054 17.88 -23.05 31.49
CA ASP A 1054 18.01 -23.12 32.94
C ASP A 1054 17.05 -24.15 33.54
N PHE A 1055 15.83 -24.26 33.01
CA PHE A 1055 14.87 -25.29 33.41
C PHE A 1055 15.39 -26.70 33.08
N ALA A 1056 15.94 -26.92 31.89
CA ALA A 1056 16.54 -28.20 31.50
C ALA A 1056 17.70 -28.59 32.42
N LYS A 1057 18.60 -27.64 32.76
CA LYS A 1057 19.68 -27.88 33.74
C LYS A 1057 19.15 -28.21 35.12
N TRP A 1058 18.10 -27.51 35.56
CA TRP A 1058 17.47 -27.79 36.84
C TRP A 1058 16.86 -29.21 36.85
N LEU A 1059 16.18 -29.63 35.77
CA LEU A 1059 15.65 -30.99 35.63
C LEU A 1059 16.75 -32.05 35.73
N GLU A 1060 17.91 -31.85 35.08
CA GLU A 1060 19.06 -32.75 35.23
C GLU A 1060 19.56 -32.85 36.68
N GLN A 1061 19.64 -31.70 37.38
CA GLN A 1061 20.05 -31.67 38.79
C GLN A 1061 19.05 -32.39 39.70
N GLN A 1062 17.77 -32.46 39.31
CA GLN A 1062 16.74 -33.24 40.00
C GLN A 1062 16.72 -34.73 39.60
N GLY A 1063 17.65 -35.18 38.75
CA GLY A 1063 17.73 -36.56 38.27
C GLY A 1063 16.73 -36.90 37.16
N LEU A 1064 16.16 -35.90 36.48
CA LEU A 1064 15.15 -36.05 35.43
C LEU A 1064 15.77 -35.83 34.03
N SER A 1065 16.78 -36.64 33.69
CA SER A 1065 17.58 -36.44 32.47
C SER A 1065 16.78 -36.56 31.16
N GLU A 1066 15.81 -37.47 31.10
CA GLU A 1066 14.95 -37.64 29.91
C GLU A 1066 14.06 -36.40 29.69
N ASP A 1067 13.49 -35.87 30.77
CA ASP A 1067 12.68 -34.65 30.72
C ASP A 1067 13.51 -33.41 30.34
N ALA A 1068 14.77 -33.34 30.79
CA ALA A 1068 15.70 -32.29 30.41
C ALA A 1068 16.06 -32.35 28.92
N GLU A 1069 16.24 -33.55 28.38
CA GLU A 1069 16.54 -33.73 26.95
C GLU A 1069 15.33 -33.33 26.09
N ILE A 1070 14.13 -33.70 26.50
CA ILE A 1070 12.91 -33.26 25.81
C ILE A 1070 12.72 -31.74 25.90
N ALA A 1071 13.03 -31.13 27.04
CA ALA A 1071 13.03 -29.67 27.16
C ALA A 1071 14.00 -29.02 26.16
N ARG A 1072 15.22 -29.57 26.00
CA ARG A 1072 16.17 -29.11 24.99
C ARG A 1072 15.68 -29.34 23.56
N GLN A 1073 15.08 -30.48 23.27
CA GLN A 1073 14.50 -30.79 21.97
C GLN A 1073 13.41 -29.79 21.58
N LEU A 1074 12.48 -29.49 22.50
CA LEU A 1074 11.46 -28.46 22.29
C LEU A 1074 12.09 -27.07 22.04
N GLY A 1075 13.17 -26.75 22.75
CA GLY A 1075 13.95 -25.54 22.50
C GLY A 1075 14.59 -25.47 21.11
N GLY A 1076 15.04 -26.61 20.57
CA GLY A 1076 15.57 -26.72 19.21
C GLY A 1076 14.50 -26.76 18.11
N GLN A 1077 13.27 -27.14 18.44
CA GLN A 1077 12.12 -27.14 17.52
C GLN A 1077 11.41 -25.78 17.45
N SER A 1078 11.48 -24.99 18.52
CA SER A 1078 10.78 -23.69 18.60
C SER A 1078 11.25 -22.72 17.51
N ALA A 1079 10.28 -22.05 16.87
CA ALA A 1079 10.55 -20.98 15.92
C ALA A 1079 10.52 -19.57 16.55
N LEU A 1080 10.61 -19.49 17.90
CA LEU A 1080 10.66 -18.23 18.62
C LEU A 1080 11.79 -17.33 18.12
N GLY A 1081 11.49 -16.07 17.83
CA GLY A 1081 12.48 -15.11 17.32
C GLY A 1081 12.77 -15.25 15.83
N LEU A 1082 12.04 -16.10 15.10
CA LEU A 1082 12.02 -16.05 13.64
C LEU A 1082 11.65 -14.63 13.21
N GLN A 1083 12.43 -14.10 12.27
CA GLN A 1083 12.13 -12.86 11.57
C GLN A 1083 12.60 -13.01 10.12
N THR A 1084 11.68 -12.86 9.17
CA THR A 1084 11.97 -12.98 7.74
C THR A 1084 11.32 -11.84 6.96
N GLU A 1085 11.92 -11.48 5.83
CA GLU A 1085 11.35 -10.55 4.87
C GLU A 1085 10.59 -11.33 3.80
N LEU A 1086 9.32 -10.97 3.60
CA LEU A 1086 8.44 -11.60 2.62
C LEU A 1086 8.55 -10.87 1.27
N PRO A 1087 8.61 -11.61 0.14
CA PRO A 1087 8.62 -11.00 -1.20
C PRO A 1087 7.38 -10.12 -1.41
N GLY A 1088 7.59 -8.95 -2.03
CA GLY A 1088 6.53 -7.97 -2.24
C GLY A 1088 6.94 -6.88 -3.24
N PRO A 1089 6.11 -5.83 -3.37
CA PRO A 1089 6.39 -4.72 -4.28
C PRO A 1089 7.63 -3.94 -3.85
N VAL A 1090 8.29 -3.28 -4.81
CA VAL A 1090 9.38 -2.35 -4.53
C VAL A 1090 8.90 -1.15 -3.72
N GLY A 1091 9.80 -0.53 -2.95
CA GLY A 1091 9.46 0.64 -2.13
C GLY A 1091 8.61 0.28 -0.91
N GLU A 1092 8.59 -1.02 -0.56
CA GLU A 1092 8.05 -1.55 0.68
C GLU A 1092 9.01 -2.59 1.24
N ARG A 1093 9.00 -2.73 2.56
CA ARG A 1093 9.65 -3.84 3.26
C ARG A 1093 8.61 -4.53 4.12
N ASN A 1094 8.39 -5.82 3.89
CA ASN A 1094 7.34 -6.60 4.53
C ASN A 1094 7.98 -7.68 5.38
N LEU A 1095 7.87 -7.55 6.70
CA LEU A 1095 8.47 -8.45 7.67
C LEU A 1095 7.40 -9.35 8.28
N TYR A 1096 7.78 -10.60 8.53
CA TYR A 1096 7.01 -11.55 9.31
C TYR A 1096 7.89 -12.07 10.45
N ALA A 1097 7.36 -12.02 11.67
CA ALA A 1097 8.08 -12.41 12.87
C ALA A 1097 7.23 -13.28 13.81
N LEU A 1098 7.90 -14.09 14.62
CA LEU A 1098 7.28 -14.94 15.63
C LEU A 1098 7.73 -14.55 17.03
N HIS A 1099 6.76 -14.12 17.83
CA HIS A 1099 6.94 -13.64 19.20
C HIS A 1099 6.26 -14.58 20.21
N PRO A 1100 6.55 -14.45 21.51
CA PRO A 1100 5.74 -15.09 22.54
C PRO A 1100 4.29 -14.58 22.50
N ARG A 1101 3.31 -15.44 22.70
CA ARG A 1101 1.89 -15.05 22.84
C ARG A 1101 1.59 -14.30 24.14
N GLY A 1102 2.32 -14.61 25.22
CA GLY A 1102 2.17 -13.98 26.53
C GLY A 1102 2.01 -14.99 27.67
N LYS A 1103 0.90 -14.88 28.40
CA LYS A 1103 0.58 -15.76 29.54
C LYS A 1103 -0.25 -16.96 29.08
N ILE A 1104 0.22 -18.17 29.36
CA ILE A 1104 -0.44 -19.42 28.98
C ILE A 1104 -1.00 -20.10 30.23
N LEU A 1105 -2.28 -20.45 30.20
CA LEU A 1105 -2.91 -21.25 31.24
C LEU A 1105 -2.44 -22.70 31.13
N CYS A 1106 -1.87 -23.26 32.18
CA CYS A 1106 -1.41 -24.64 32.23
C CYS A 1106 -2.21 -25.40 33.29
N ALA A 1107 -2.94 -26.45 32.87
CA ALA A 1107 -3.76 -27.29 33.74
C ALA A 1107 -3.24 -28.73 33.76
N PRO A 1108 -2.10 -29.00 34.44
CA PRO A 1108 -1.49 -30.33 34.50
C PRO A 1108 -2.26 -31.27 35.45
N SER A 1109 -2.18 -32.57 35.17
CA SER A 1109 -2.71 -33.66 36.00
C SER A 1109 -1.61 -34.53 36.61
N SER A 1110 -0.39 -34.46 36.06
CA SER A 1110 0.76 -35.27 36.45
C SER A 1110 2.04 -34.45 36.52
N ARG A 1111 3.06 -34.98 37.21
CA ARG A 1111 4.38 -34.32 37.29
C ARG A 1111 5.01 -34.16 35.92
N THR A 1112 5.00 -35.23 35.10
CA THR A 1112 5.50 -35.19 33.72
C THR A 1112 4.74 -34.18 32.88
N GLY A 1113 3.42 -34.10 33.02
CA GLY A 1113 2.62 -33.12 32.29
C GLY A 1113 2.91 -31.68 32.66
N LEU A 1114 3.10 -31.39 33.95
CA LEU A 1114 3.56 -30.08 34.39
C LEU A 1114 4.95 -29.74 33.82
N ILE A 1115 5.90 -30.69 33.81
CA ILE A 1115 7.21 -30.47 33.17
C ILE A 1115 7.06 -30.16 31.68
N ARG A 1116 6.27 -30.95 30.94
CA ARG A 1116 6.07 -30.78 29.50
C ARG A 1116 5.40 -29.44 29.16
N GLN A 1117 4.39 -29.05 29.94
CA GLN A 1117 3.74 -27.75 29.78
C GLN A 1117 4.70 -26.59 30.08
N ILE A 1118 5.49 -26.64 31.16
CA ILE A 1118 6.51 -25.62 31.44
C ILE A 1118 7.53 -25.57 30.30
N SER A 1119 8.04 -26.72 29.84
CA SER A 1119 9.00 -26.77 28.74
C SER A 1119 8.44 -26.15 27.46
N ALA A 1120 7.20 -26.47 27.07
CA ALA A 1120 6.57 -25.91 25.87
C ALA A 1120 6.36 -24.39 25.98
N VAL A 1121 5.89 -23.92 27.14
CA VAL A 1121 5.71 -22.48 27.43
C VAL A 1121 7.03 -21.73 27.38
N LEU A 1122 8.07 -22.23 28.05
CA LEU A 1122 9.38 -21.57 28.07
C LEU A 1122 10.07 -21.62 26.70
N ALA A 1123 9.96 -22.73 25.95
CA ALA A 1123 10.52 -22.87 24.61
C ALA A 1123 9.99 -21.81 23.64
N THR A 1124 8.78 -21.33 23.87
CA THR A 1124 8.10 -20.32 23.06
C THR A 1124 8.13 -18.93 23.72
N GLY A 1125 8.95 -18.75 24.75
CA GLY A 1125 9.23 -17.46 25.39
C GLY A 1125 8.08 -16.93 26.25
N ASN A 1126 7.08 -17.78 26.51
CA ASN A 1126 5.89 -17.42 27.24
C ASN A 1126 6.11 -17.49 28.76
N SER A 1127 5.09 -17.04 29.49
CA SER A 1127 4.95 -17.26 30.94
C SER A 1127 3.75 -18.17 31.22
N ALA A 1128 3.82 -18.95 32.30
CA ALA A 1128 2.77 -19.90 32.67
C ALA A 1128 1.97 -19.40 33.88
N VAL A 1129 0.64 -19.55 33.80
CA VAL A 1129 -0.25 -19.53 34.97
C VAL A 1129 -0.72 -20.96 35.20
N ILE A 1130 -0.30 -21.58 36.30
CA ILE A 1130 -0.47 -23.01 36.54
C ILE A 1130 -1.58 -23.26 37.55
N GLU A 1131 -2.62 -23.98 37.12
CA GLU A 1131 -3.70 -24.53 37.96
C GLU A 1131 -3.36 -25.99 38.32
N CYS A 1132 -2.83 -26.22 39.52
CA CYS A 1132 -2.60 -27.55 40.05
C CYS A 1132 -2.83 -27.60 41.56
N ASP A 1133 -2.92 -28.81 42.13
CA ASP A 1133 -2.95 -28.98 43.59
C ASP A 1133 -1.56 -28.72 44.23
N ASP A 1134 -1.57 -28.52 45.55
CA ASP A 1134 -0.34 -28.28 46.32
C ASP A 1134 0.64 -29.46 46.28
N SER A 1135 0.16 -30.69 46.03
CA SER A 1135 1.01 -31.86 45.96
C SER A 1135 1.93 -31.78 44.73
N LEU A 1136 1.39 -31.43 43.56
CA LEU A 1136 2.15 -31.18 42.34
C LEU A 1136 3.07 -29.98 42.48
N ARG A 1137 2.55 -28.86 43.00
CA ARG A 1137 3.33 -27.63 43.22
C ARG A 1137 4.56 -27.88 44.10
N SER A 1138 4.40 -28.66 45.15
CA SER A 1138 5.48 -28.94 46.11
C SER A 1138 6.68 -29.68 45.50
N THR A 1139 6.50 -30.34 44.34
CA THR A 1139 7.57 -31.05 43.62
C THR A 1139 8.51 -30.12 42.83
N PHE A 1140 8.18 -28.83 42.71
CA PHE A 1140 8.95 -27.82 41.98
C PHE A 1140 9.56 -26.75 42.91
N LYS A 1141 10.01 -27.14 44.10
CA LYS A 1141 10.76 -26.25 45.00
C LYS A 1141 12.16 -25.96 44.44
N GLY A 1142 12.65 -24.74 44.64
CA GLY A 1142 14.00 -24.34 44.25
C GLY A 1142 14.19 -24.18 42.74
N LEU A 1143 13.15 -23.81 42.00
CA LEU A 1143 13.29 -23.40 40.60
C LEU A 1143 14.29 -22.25 40.45
N PRO A 1144 15.07 -22.21 39.34
CA PRO A 1144 15.91 -21.06 39.04
C PRO A 1144 15.09 -19.77 38.98
N ALA A 1145 15.67 -18.63 39.39
CA ALA A 1145 14.96 -17.36 39.39
C ALA A 1145 14.44 -16.95 38.00
N SER A 1146 15.19 -17.28 36.94
CA SER A 1146 14.79 -17.07 35.54
C SER A 1146 13.47 -17.80 35.22
N VAL A 1147 13.32 -19.03 35.67
CA VAL A 1147 12.11 -19.85 35.49
C VAL A 1147 10.98 -19.42 36.44
N GLY A 1148 11.29 -19.24 37.73
CA GLY A 1148 10.33 -18.87 38.75
C GLY A 1148 9.64 -17.53 38.47
N SER A 1149 10.35 -16.57 37.86
CA SER A 1149 9.78 -15.28 37.46
C SER A 1149 8.72 -15.37 36.35
N ARG A 1150 8.69 -16.49 35.61
CA ARG A 1150 7.74 -16.75 34.52
C ARG A 1150 6.62 -17.71 34.91
N ILE A 1151 6.57 -18.17 36.17
CA ILE A 1151 5.56 -19.10 36.65
C ILE A 1151 4.75 -18.43 37.76
N ASP A 1152 3.44 -18.39 37.57
CA ASP A 1152 2.47 -17.97 38.56
C ASP A 1152 1.55 -19.14 38.92
N TRP A 1153 1.33 -19.40 40.20
CA TRP A 1153 0.53 -20.53 40.68
C TRP A 1153 -0.82 -20.01 41.17
N LYS A 1154 -1.90 -20.33 40.46
CA LYS A 1154 -3.25 -19.80 40.71
C LYS A 1154 -4.33 -20.84 40.48
N GLU A 1155 -5.43 -20.74 41.22
CA GLU A 1155 -6.67 -21.45 40.88
C GLU A 1155 -7.37 -20.72 39.73
N THR A 1156 -7.99 -21.45 38.79
CA THR A 1156 -8.62 -20.84 37.60
C THR A 1156 -9.72 -19.83 37.93
N THR A 1157 -10.48 -20.05 39.01
CA THR A 1157 -11.50 -19.12 39.52
C THR A 1157 -10.93 -17.78 40.00
N THR A 1158 -9.62 -17.70 40.21
CA THR A 1158 -8.91 -16.50 40.67
C THR A 1158 -8.14 -15.77 39.56
N ILE A 1159 -8.20 -16.28 38.33
CA ILE A 1159 -7.52 -15.69 37.17
C ILE A 1159 -8.35 -14.51 36.64
N ASN A 1160 -7.93 -13.31 37.00
CA ASN A 1160 -8.55 -12.05 36.57
C ASN A 1160 -7.79 -11.33 35.44
N GLU A 1161 -6.70 -11.92 34.96
CA GLU A 1161 -5.84 -11.36 33.92
C GLU A 1161 -6.03 -12.09 32.57
N PRO A 1162 -5.87 -11.40 31.43
CA PRO A 1162 -6.07 -12.00 30.12
C PRO A 1162 -4.98 -13.03 29.81
N MET A 1163 -5.40 -14.25 29.48
CA MET A 1163 -4.53 -15.31 28.96
C MET A 1163 -4.42 -15.22 27.43
N ALA A 1164 -3.38 -15.85 26.87
CA ALA A 1164 -3.11 -15.86 25.43
C ALA A 1164 -3.22 -17.26 24.78
N GLY A 1165 -3.40 -18.30 25.60
CA GLY A 1165 -3.58 -19.71 25.20
C GLY A 1165 -3.72 -20.60 26.42
N ALA A 1166 -4.04 -21.88 26.20
CA ALA A 1166 -4.19 -22.86 27.28
C ALA A 1166 -3.67 -24.26 26.90
N LEU A 1167 -3.01 -24.93 27.85
CA LEU A 1167 -2.55 -26.31 27.76
C LEU A 1167 -3.22 -27.15 28.85
N ILE A 1168 -3.93 -28.21 28.45
CA ILE A 1168 -4.70 -29.08 29.36
C ILE A 1168 -4.14 -30.50 29.30
N GLU A 1169 -3.81 -31.07 30.46
CA GLU A 1169 -3.56 -32.51 30.57
C GLU A 1169 -4.78 -33.19 31.20
N GLY A 1170 -5.30 -34.23 30.56
CA GLY A 1170 -6.41 -35.00 31.10
C GLY A 1170 -7.11 -35.90 30.09
N GLU A 1171 -7.98 -36.77 30.59
CA GLU A 1171 -8.96 -37.51 29.81
C GLU A 1171 -10.19 -36.64 29.50
N ASP A 1172 -11.08 -37.11 28.63
CA ASP A 1172 -12.22 -36.39 28.06
C ASP A 1172 -13.03 -35.56 29.07
N ASP A 1173 -13.48 -36.16 30.18
CA ASP A 1173 -14.28 -35.45 31.21
C ASP A 1173 -13.55 -34.24 31.79
N ARG A 1174 -12.24 -34.38 32.04
CA ARG A 1174 -11.41 -33.30 32.57
C ARG A 1174 -11.19 -32.22 31.51
N VAL A 1175 -10.98 -32.61 30.25
CA VAL A 1175 -10.83 -31.66 29.14
C VAL A 1175 -12.11 -30.83 28.98
N LEU A 1176 -13.29 -31.45 28.99
CA LEU A 1176 -14.58 -30.74 28.88
C LEU A 1176 -14.83 -29.76 30.02
N VAL A 1177 -14.54 -30.16 31.28
CA VAL A 1177 -14.64 -29.27 32.44
C VAL A 1177 -13.72 -28.05 32.27
N MET A 1178 -12.48 -28.27 31.82
CA MET A 1178 -11.52 -27.19 31.61
C MET A 1178 -11.90 -26.27 30.44
N LEU A 1179 -12.39 -26.83 29.32
CA LEU A 1179 -12.90 -26.04 28.19
C LEU A 1179 -14.07 -25.16 28.62
N SER A 1180 -14.99 -25.68 29.42
CA SER A 1180 -16.14 -24.93 29.94
C SER A 1180 -15.69 -23.77 30.85
N LYS A 1181 -14.71 -24.00 31.72
CA LYS A 1181 -14.09 -22.94 32.54
C LYS A 1181 -13.44 -21.87 31.67
N ILE A 1182 -12.65 -22.28 30.67
CA ILE A 1182 -11.93 -21.37 29.76
C ILE A 1182 -12.91 -20.52 28.94
N ALA A 1183 -13.95 -21.11 28.37
CA ALA A 1183 -14.96 -20.38 27.59
C ALA A 1183 -15.74 -19.37 28.44
N ALA A 1184 -15.89 -19.62 29.74
CA ALA A 1184 -16.51 -18.69 30.68
C ALA A 1184 -15.59 -17.52 31.10
N MET A 1185 -14.28 -17.59 30.85
CA MET A 1185 -13.35 -16.51 31.21
C MET A 1185 -13.66 -15.24 30.40
N PRO A 1186 -13.61 -14.05 31.02
CA PRO A 1186 -13.74 -12.78 30.30
C PRO A 1186 -12.54 -12.52 29.40
N GLY A 1187 -12.72 -11.69 28.38
CA GLY A 1187 -11.64 -11.24 27.50
C GLY A 1187 -11.46 -12.12 26.25
N PRO A 1188 -10.21 -12.41 25.84
CA PRO A 1188 -9.91 -13.05 24.55
C PRO A 1188 -10.33 -14.52 24.49
N LEU A 1189 -10.58 -15.01 23.27
CA LEU A 1189 -10.74 -16.43 23.02
C LEU A 1189 -9.37 -17.12 23.11
N LEU A 1190 -9.26 -18.17 23.92
CA LEU A 1190 -7.99 -18.87 24.13
C LEU A 1190 -7.84 -20.04 23.16
N LEU A 1191 -6.74 -20.02 22.40
CA LEU A 1191 -6.33 -21.18 21.62
C LEU A 1191 -5.90 -22.29 22.59
N THR A 1192 -6.73 -23.33 22.69
CA THR A 1192 -6.56 -24.41 23.67
C THR A 1192 -6.02 -25.67 23.01
N GLN A 1193 -5.08 -26.31 23.69
CA GLN A 1193 -4.52 -27.61 23.34
C GLN A 1193 -4.74 -28.59 24.49
N SER A 1194 -5.06 -29.85 24.20
CA SER A 1194 -5.11 -30.90 25.20
C SER A 1194 -4.29 -32.12 24.79
N ALA A 1195 -3.80 -32.85 25.79
CA ALA A 1195 -3.18 -34.14 25.61
C ALA A 1195 -3.49 -35.05 26.82
N THR A 1196 -3.63 -36.35 26.57
CA THR A 1196 -3.79 -37.33 27.65
C THR A 1196 -2.45 -37.55 28.36
N PRO A 1197 -2.44 -38.02 29.63
CA PRO A 1197 -1.19 -38.36 30.31
C PRO A 1197 -0.33 -39.38 29.56
N ALA A 1198 -0.94 -40.26 28.76
CA ALA A 1198 -0.22 -41.21 27.92
C ALA A 1198 0.46 -40.51 26.73
N GLN A 1199 -0.25 -39.62 26.03
CA GLN A 1199 0.33 -38.83 24.94
C GLN A 1199 1.51 -38.00 25.42
N VAL A 1200 1.35 -37.29 26.54
CA VAL A 1200 2.40 -36.44 27.12
C VAL A 1200 3.67 -37.22 27.50
N ARG A 1201 3.56 -38.52 27.80
CA ARG A 1201 4.71 -39.39 28.07
C ARG A 1201 5.43 -39.88 26.82
N HIS A 1202 4.72 -40.07 25.71
CA HIS A 1202 5.24 -40.77 24.53
C HIS A 1202 5.44 -39.88 23.29
N ASP A 1203 4.77 -38.73 23.25
CA ASP A 1203 4.77 -37.80 22.13
C ASP A 1203 5.37 -36.46 22.59
N VAL A 1204 6.55 -36.13 22.05
CA VAL A 1204 7.22 -34.85 22.33
C VAL A 1204 6.39 -33.67 21.80
N ASP A 1205 5.63 -33.89 20.73
CA ASP A 1205 4.82 -32.87 20.06
C ASP A 1205 3.36 -32.87 20.56
N ALA A 1206 3.08 -33.51 21.72
CA ALA A 1206 1.75 -33.56 22.34
C ALA A 1206 1.13 -32.16 22.52
N TYR A 1207 1.96 -31.14 22.73
CA TYR A 1207 1.59 -29.74 22.62
C TYR A 1207 2.37 -29.10 21.48
N CYS A 1208 1.67 -28.67 20.42
CA CYS A 1208 2.30 -28.07 19.26
C CYS A 1208 2.74 -26.63 19.57
N LEU A 1209 4.04 -26.36 19.33
CA LEU A 1209 4.66 -25.07 19.61
C LEU A 1209 4.17 -23.95 18.68
N ASN A 1210 3.71 -24.28 17.46
CA ASN A 1210 3.20 -23.29 16.50
C ASN A 1210 2.10 -22.42 17.11
N TRP A 1211 1.22 -23.01 17.92
CA TRP A 1211 0.08 -22.33 18.53
C TRP A 1211 0.41 -21.61 19.85
N LEU A 1212 1.67 -21.71 20.29
CA LEU A 1212 2.20 -20.97 21.45
C LEU A 1212 3.03 -19.75 21.02
N LEU A 1213 3.18 -19.54 19.70
CA LEU A 1213 3.79 -18.34 19.12
C LEU A 1213 2.71 -17.38 18.59
N GLU A 1214 3.07 -16.11 18.55
CA GLU A 1214 2.27 -15.02 18.00
C GLU A 1214 2.92 -14.54 16.71
N GLU A 1215 2.15 -14.52 15.63
CA GLU A 1215 2.61 -14.02 14.35
C GLU A 1215 2.45 -12.50 14.30
N VAL A 1216 3.49 -11.78 13.89
CA VAL A 1216 3.44 -10.32 13.67
C VAL A 1216 3.89 -9.99 12.26
N SER A 1217 3.07 -9.24 11.53
CA SER A 1217 3.43 -8.70 10.22
C SER A 1217 3.73 -7.21 10.36
N THR A 1218 4.85 -6.76 9.81
CA THR A 1218 5.23 -5.33 9.77
C THR A 1218 5.50 -4.90 8.34
N SER A 1219 4.69 -3.98 7.81
CA SER A 1219 4.85 -3.41 6.47
C SER A 1219 5.34 -1.96 6.57
N ILE A 1220 6.49 -1.69 5.96
CA ILE A 1220 7.15 -0.38 6.03
C ILE A 1220 7.22 0.21 4.63
N ASN A 1221 6.63 1.38 4.43
CA ASN A 1221 6.80 2.14 3.19
C ASN A 1221 8.20 2.77 3.15
N THR A 1222 9.12 2.13 2.43
CA THR A 1222 10.50 2.60 2.29
C THR A 1222 10.64 3.74 1.29
N ALA A 1223 9.57 4.06 0.54
CA ALA A 1223 9.51 5.19 -0.38
C ALA A 1223 8.90 6.47 0.25
N ALA A 1224 8.50 6.44 1.52
CA ALA A 1224 7.80 7.55 2.18
C ALA A 1224 8.58 8.88 2.21
N ALA A 1225 9.91 8.83 2.06
CA ALA A 1225 10.75 10.02 1.98
C ALA A 1225 10.59 10.81 0.66
N GLY A 1226 9.90 10.27 -0.35
CA GLY A 1226 9.74 10.89 -1.66
C GLY A 1226 10.49 10.18 -2.79
N GLY A 1227 10.96 8.95 -2.55
CA GLY A 1227 11.47 8.04 -3.58
C GLY A 1227 12.19 6.81 -3.00
N ASN A 1228 12.66 5.93 -3.87
CA ASN A 1228 13.10 4.58 -3.53
C ASN A 1228 14.62 4.39 -3.75
N ALA A 1229 15.36 4.28 -2.65
CA ALA A 1229 16.80 4.13 -2.68
C ALA A 1229 17.31 2.83 -3.33
N SER A 1230 16.60 1.71 -3.20
CA SER A 1230 17.03 0.46 -3.83
C SER A 1230 16.99 0.60 -5.35
N LEU A 1231 15.98 1.31 -5.86
CA LEU A 1231 15.79 1.59 -7.27
C LEU A 1231 16.79 2.62 -7.84
N MET A 1232 17.41 3.48 -7.02
CA MET A 1232 18.47 4.39 -7.47
C MET A 1232 19.70 3.67 -8.04
N SER A 1233 19.91 2.41 -7.63
CA SER A 1233 21.01 1.56 -8.09
C SER A 1233 20.69 0.78 -9.37
N ILE A 1234 19.44 0.89 -9.86
CA ILE A 1234 18.90 0.16 -11.00
C ILE A 1234 18.71 1.17 -12.15
N GLY A 1235 19.20 0.85 -13.35
CA GLY A 1235 19.20 1.79 -14.49
C GLY A 1235 19.45 1.11 -15.81
#